data_AF-A0A146FTM3-F1
#
_entry.id   AF-A0A146FTM3-F1
#
_cell.length_a   1.000
_cell.length_b   1.000
_cell.length_c   1.000
_cell.angle_alpha   90.00
_cell.angle_beta   90.00
_cell.angle_gamma   90.00
#
_symmetry.space_group_name_H-M   'P 1'
#
loop_
_entity.id
_entity.type
_entity.pdbx_description
1 polymer ?
#
loop_
_entity_poly.entity_id
_entity_poly.type
_entity_poly.pdbx_seq_one_letter_code
_entity_poly.pdbx_strand_id
1 'polypeptide(L)'
;MTLKEQSSTIDRLSKENFDLKMRIHFLNEALNRRSEEGIKEMISENVELKSDKLKLQKDNQSLKRKLRDLEKQLKDQQSDKESMLNHDPEGSDEEDRDPAQDEEILFLRERAETYELEIERLRSESIARESEKRRLAEMVKSLSDGRPMGSDVGAREERDMWKDMLEAETAAREQAEEENKRLREETLRLKNEMNFPVVAARVGQRDRIGSMASYSAASERDFSRDPHTVSSSSSTLVMELELLKQENAELRKEVSAQTSMLTSRNREKERLYQEIEELKLGQRRDGTRSVAGDSIFDRSASRAHGRPSSRASDGTGQSPSDDAEREDLETRVGQLRDQVSALKLENQSIREQLDEVNQDYDSLDKAYQADVDEAEEEISNLQQMVQNLRQERDQSMQIAEERDEAFQNIRAEAQEELDAMSEALEQKVEECQRLSEEVRVQDENLRALQAEMRSASEGIIRLEEDAQNNLQRYKAVQQELEDCNREMESLEKDLYEANTKVQRLTVQIESSQNEIAFLREEQDGDKIKIGDLESELKSYQLSLQSERDKTRELEERLAEERHQREVVGSKEKQEVQRIVNELNREATSAKEENRKLRKNLSAQEIEAATWKERLLDLENNLRETLGDLTGSRSSLISNIMKLQKELESTALELESTRAKLDDKESLLRNRDALLESHGLESRKLAELLDRERHARRADKQSFEQALKSHHQASRTITQNNSRISELENARNQDRKRFTTLEQQFRDQLSERNVMLLNIWKRLSAMCGPDWAHSNSLINGNLPSQEVIGNILFWPGFSRNLLLAVKTVESVISGFKSRIKGVERDLTKQYQMLEHTFSLRVKKLDRLEESMMNMRAQQHSRNQSGMSPEMAKLRGENRLLKAELNLLQSHSRSRGPASAAVSAAAVGIGSNSPRSPTRALSLDPGADAEPGSLIRHHSAVEKPAPSRGLSRSATTGIPQPSHSASTTSTATLANDGPGALVQGSRSRHMSADPGSNEKWIQRLHELEKRLKAEREARLLDRSGARRRLEERDAENQRLRAQLERQRVRKELSAGTSTDEDVRARGQRRLEGSDPGTSDGYDRRRDDEMSSSEGEGIYVDIEV
;
A
#
# COMPACT_ATOMS: atom_id res chain seq x y z
N MET A 1 66.92 -40.01 -37.13
CA MET A 1 67.19 -39.64 -35.74
C MET A 1 68.39 -40.44 -35.26
N THR A 2 69.44 -39.81 -34.76
CA THR A 2 70.62 -40.53 -34.22
C THR A 2 70.34 -41.09 -32.82
N LEU A 3 71.15 -42.07 -32.36
CA LEU A 3 71.04 -42.61 -30.99
C LEU A 3 71.16 -41.50 -29.91
N LYS A 4 71.92 -40.43 -30.19
CA LYS A 4 72.09 -39.28 -29.28
C LYS A 4 70.88 -38.33 -29.27
N GLU A 5 70.18 -38.20 -30.39
CA GLU A 5 68.86 -37.53 -30.44
C GLU A 5 67.79 -38.38 -29.75
N GLN A 6 67.83 -39.71 -29.92
CA GLN A 6 66.92 -40.63 -29.22
C GLN A 6 67.11 -40.55 -27.71
N SER A 7 68.34 -40.63 -27.19
CA SER A 7 68.61 -40.46 -25.75
C SER A 7 68.15 -39.09 -25.25
N SER A 8 68.50 -38.00 -25.95
CA SER A 8 68.05 -36.65 -25.58
C SER A 8 66.54 -36.45 -25.62
N THR A 9 65.81 -37.26 -26.40
CA THR A 9 64.34 -37.24 -26.45
C THR A 9 63.74 -38.07 -25.32
N ILE A 10 64.35 -39.21 -24.97
CA ILE A 10 64.00 -40.03 -23.81
C ILE A 10 64.25 -39.24 -22.51
N ASP A 11 65.38 -38.54 -22.38
CA ASP A 11 65.69 -37.70 -21.21
C ASP A 11 64.67 -36.56 -21.03
N ARG A 12 64.25 -35.93 -22.15
CA ARG A 12 63.20 -34.91 -22.15
C ARG A 12 61.86 -35.49 -21.70
N LEU A 13 61.41 -36.59 -22.32
CA LEU A 13 60.15 -37.25 -21.98
C LEU A 13 60.16 -37.79 -20.54
N SER A 14 61.31 -38.27 -20.04
CA SER A 14 61.50 -38.72 -18.66
C SER A 14 61.31 -37.56 -17.68
N LYS A 15 61.90 -36.39 -17.97
CA LYS A 15 61.72 -35.18 -17.16
C LYS A 15 60.29 -34.65 -17.21
N GLU A 16 59.68 -34.60 -18.40
CA GLU A 16 58.27 -34.22 -18.55
C GLU A 16 57.33 -35.19 -17.81
N ASN A 17 57.63 -36.49 -17.81
CA ASN A 17 56.90 -37.51 -17.04
C ASN A 17 57.07 -37.33 -15.51
N PHE A 18 58.25 -36.91 -15.05
CA PHE A 18 58.49 -36.56 -13.65
C PHE A 18 57.74 -35.29 -13.23
N ASP A 19 57.81 -34.21 -14.02
CA ASP A 19 57.09 -32.96 -13.75
C ASP A 19 55.56 -33.17 -13.79
N LEU A 20 55.05 -34.05 -14.67
CA LEU A 20 53.66 -34.49 -14.68
C LEU A 20 53.29 -35.29 -13.42
N LYS A 21 54.14 -36.22 -12.96
CA LYS A 21 53.92 -36.97 -11.71
C LYS A 21 53.89 -36.04 -10.49
N MET A 22 54.78 -35.06 -10.42
CA MET A 22 54.77 -34.04 -9.36
C MET A 22 53.48 -33.20 -9.39
N ARG A 23 53.00 -32.80 -10.59
CA ARG A 23 51.71 -32.11 -10.72
C ARG A 23 50.52 -32.99 -10.30
N ILE A 24 50.50 -34.26 -10.70
CA ILE A 24 49.46 -35.21 -10.30
C ILE A 24 49.47 -35.43 -8.78
N HIS A 25 50.65 -35.52 -8.15
CA HIS A 25 50.77 -35.60 -6.69
C HIS A 25 50.15 -34.38 -6.00
N PHE A 26 50.57 -33.16 -6.37
CA PHE A 26 50.02 -31.95 -5.73
C PHE A 26 48.53 -31.72 -6.05
N LEU A 27 48.05 -32.13 -7.23
CA LEU A 27 46.62 -32.08 -7.56
C LEU A 27 45.82 -33.09 -6.74
N ASN A 28 46.31 -34.33 -6.55
CA ASN A 28 45.67 -35.31 -5.66
C ASN A 28 45.73 -34.86 -4.19
N GLU A 29 46.83 -34.25 -3.74
CA GLU A 29 46.95 -33.73 -2.38
C GLU A 29 45.98 -32.55 -2.14
N ALA A 30 45.84 -31.64 -3.10
CA ALA A 30 44.87 -30.56 -3.05
C ALA A 30 43.41 -31.07 -3.15
N LEU A 31 43.17 -32.13 -3.95
CA LEU A 31 41.87 -32.79 -4.04
C LEU A 31 41.50 -33.46 -2.72
N ASN A 32 42.42 -34.23 -2.12
CA ASN A 32 42.22 -34.89 -0.82
C ASN A 32 41.98 -33.88 0.30
N ARG A 33 42.81 -32.83 0.43
CA ARG A 33 42.60 -31.79 1.45
C ARG A 33 41.22 -31.14 1.33
N ARG A 34 40.82 -30.79 0.10
CA ARG A 34 39.51 -30.18 -0.18
C ARG A 34 38.34 -31.14 0.03
N SER A 35 38.52 -32.44 -0.20
CA SER A 35 37.49 -33.45 0.12
C SER A 35 37.43 -33.76 1.62
N GLU A 36 38.56 -33.78 2.32
CA GLU A 36 38.64 -33.92 3.78
C GLU A 36 38.01 -32.71 4.49
N GLU A 37 38.24 -31.48 4.00
CA GLU A 37 37.56 -30.28 4.51
C GLU A 37 36.04 -30.36 4.29
N GLY A 38 35.57 -30.69 3.06
CA GLY A 38 34.13 -30.85 2.80
C GLY A 38 33.48 -32.00 3.59
N ILE A 39 34.18 -33.12 3.78
CA ILE A 39 33.73 -34.24 4.64
C ILE A 39 33.67 -33.79 6.10
N LYS A 40 34.64 -33.01 6.57
CA LYS A 40 34.68 -32.50 7.94
C LYS A 40 33.58 -31.47 8.20
N GLU A 41 33.30 -30.58 7.25
CA GLU A 41 32.17 -29.64 7.28
C GLU A 41 30.83 -30.40 7.34
N MET A 42 30.62 -31.37 6.44
CA MET A 42 29.45 -32.26 6.43
C MET A 42 29.31 -33.08 7.73
N ILE A 43 30.41 -33.46 8.38
CA ILE A 43 30.40 -34.12 9.70
C ILE A 43 29.99 -33.15 10.81
N SER A 44 30.50 -31.90 10.82
CA SER A 44 30.06 -30.89 11.79
C SER A 44 28.58 -30.54 11.62
N GLU A 45 28.11 -30.35 10.39
CA GLU A 45 26.69 -30.14 10.06
C GLU A 45 25.84 -31.32 10.54
N ASN A 46 26.29 -32.57 10.32
CA ASN A 46 25.61 -33.75 10.84
C ASN A 46 25.60 -33.84 12.38
N VAL A 47 26.57 -33.25 13.08
CA VAL A 47 26.58 -33.17 14.55
C VAL A 47 25.64 -32.07 15.04
N GLU A 48 25.60 -30.93 14.36
CA GLU A 48 24.70 -29.81 14.65
C GLU A 48 23.24 -30.19 14.40
N LEU A 49 22.92 -30.78 13.24
CA LEU A 49 21.60 -31.33 12.92
C LEU A 49 21.16 -32.44 13.90
N LYS A 50 22.10 -33.24 14.46
CA LYS A 50 21.78 -34.21 15.52
C LYS A 50 21.51 -33.53 16.87
N SER A 51 22.25 -32.47 17.19
CA SER A 51 22.00 -31.63 18.38
C SER A 51 20.62 -30.98 18.31
N ASP A 52 20.30 -30.32 17.19
CA ASP A 52 19.01 -29.66 17.01
C ASP A 52 17.85 -30.65 16.88
N LYS A 53 18.03 -31.82 16.24
CA LYS A 53 17.04 -32.91 16.29
C LYS A 53 16.75 -33.34 17.73
N LEU A 54 17.77 -33.43 18.59
CA LEU A 54 17.61 -33.85 20.00
C LEU A 54 17.01 -32.72 20.87
N LYS A 55 17.30 -31.47 20.55
CA LYS A 55 16.67 -30.27 21.13
C LYS A 55 15.19 -30.20 20.74
N LEU A 56 14.86 -30.26 19.45
CA LEU A 56 13.49 -30.32 18.94
C LEU A 56 12.71 -31.52 19.50
N GLN A 57 13.35 -32.68 19.73
CA GLN A 57 12.70 -33.81 20.41
C GLN A 57 12.37 -33.49 21.89
N LYS A 58 13.26 -32.82 22.63
CA LYS A 58 12.97 -32.35 24.00
C LYS A 58 11.87 -31.29 24.00
N ASP A 59 11.91 -30.35 23.07
CA ASP A 59 10.93 -29.28 22.96
C ASP A 59 9.55 -29.84 22.57
N ASN A 60 9.49 -30.79 21.63
CA ASN A 60 8.27 -31.51 21.25
C ASN A 60 7.73 -32.38 22.40
N GLN A 61 8.60 -32.98 23.23
CA GLN A 61 8.16 -33.62 24.48
C GLN A 61 7.62 -32.60 25.50
N SER A 62 8.22 -31.41 25.60
CA SER A 62 7.73 -30.35 26.49
C SER A 62 6.38 -29.80 26.05
N LEU A 63 6.17 -29.65 24.74
CA LEU A 63 4.91 -29.25 24.12
C LEU A 63 3.85 -30.35 24.27
N LYS A 64 4.22 -31.64 24.20
CA LYS A 64 3.32 -32.77 24.50
C LYS A 64 2.97 -32.90 25.99
N ARG A 65 3.81 -32.40 26.90
CA ARG A 65 3.44 -32.24 28.32
C ARG A 65 2.45 -31.08 28.47
N LYS A 66 2.81 -29.89 28.00
CA LYS A 66 1.92 -28.72 27.98
C LYS A 66 0.56 -28.99 27.33
N LEU A 67 0.50 -29.75 26.24
CA LEU A 67 -0.75 -30.18 25.63
C LEU A 67 -1.56 -31.06 26.57
N ARG A 68 -0.97 -32.08 27.20
CA ARG A 68 -1.66 -32.90 28.21
C ARG A 68 -2.07 -32.11 29.45
N ASP A 69 -1.27 -31.13 29.86
CA ASP A 69 -1.55 -30.27 31.02
C ASP A 69 -2.72 -29.33 30.69
N LEU A 70 -2.80 -28.81 29.45
CA LEU A 70 -3.90 -28.00 28.93
C LEU A 70 -5.15 -28.83 28.62
N GLU A 71 -5.02 -30.03 28.04
CA GLU A 71 -6.09 -31.02 27.86
C GLU A 71 -6.66 -31.44 29.21
N LYS A 72 -5.81 -31.62 30.23
CA LYS A 72 -6.24 -31.86 31.60
C LYS A 72 -6.95 -30.64 32.17
N GLN A 73 -6.42 -29.43 32.04
CA GLN A 73 -7.11 -28.21 32.51
C GLN A 73 -8.46 -28.00 31.81
N LEU A 74 -8.55 -28.27 30.50
CA LEU A 74 -9.80 -28.22 29.75
C LEU A 74 -10.77 -29.30 30.23
N LYS A 75 -10.27 -30.51 30.52
CA LYS A 75 -11.09 -31.61 31.03
C LYS A 75 -11.52 -31.42 32.49
N ASP A 76 -10.67 -30.84 33.32
CA ASP A 76 -10.99 -30.43 34.69
C ASP A 76 -12.11 -29.36 34.63
N GLN A 77 -11.95 -28.30 33.82
CA GLN A 77 -13.00 -27.29 33.57
C GLN A 77 -14.28 -27.86 32.94
N GLN A 78 -14.18 -28.93 32.13
CA GLN A 78 -15.35 -29.64 31.62
C GLN A 78 -16.00 -30.46 32.72
N SER A 79 -15.26 -31.15 33.60
CA SER A 79 -15.83 -31.85 34.75
C SER A 79 -16.42 -30.91 35.80
N ASP A 80 -15.89 -29.69 35.96
CA ASP A 80 -16.48 -28.66 36.80
C ASP A 80 -17.84 -28.20 36.22
N LYS A 81 -17.94 -28.06 34.89
CA LYS A 81 -19.22 -27.77 34.21
C LYS A 81 -20.20 -28.95 34.19
N GLU A 82 -19.70 -30.17 34.06
CA GLU A 82 -20.51 -31.39 33.92
C GLU A 82 -20.98 -31.90 35.29
N SER A 83 -20.21 -31.65 36.37
CA SER A 83 -20.69 -31.82 37.75
C SER A 83 -21.73 -30.76 38.14
N MET A 84 -21.59 -29.51 37.67
CA MET A 84 -22.65 -28.50 37.78
C MET A 84 -23.92 -28.81 36.96
N LEU A 85 -23.91 -29.80 36.06
CA LEU A 85 -25.06 -30.16 35.22
C LEU A 85 -25.78 -31.45 35.68
N ASN A 86 -25.18 -32.24 36.58
CA ASN A 86 -25.67 -33.57 36.97
C ASN A 86 -25.99 -33.72 38.46
N HIS A 87 -26.28 -32.62 39.17
CA HIS A 87 -26.82 -32.69 40.53
C HIS A 87 -28.32 -32.37 40.53
N ASP A 88 -29.13 -33.39 40.81
CA ASP A 88 -30.57 -33.26 41.06
C ASP A 88 -30.81 -32.35 42.28
N PRO A 89 -31.87 -31.51 42.31
CA PRO A 89 -32.00 -30.41 43.26
C PRO A 89 -32.60 -30.86 44.61
N GLU A 90 -32.01 -31.86 45.28
CA GLU A 90 -32.51 -32.35 46.57
C GLU A 90 -31.41 -32.64 47.62
N GLY A 91 -30.78 -31.55 48.10
CA GLY A 91 -30.25 -31.45 49.46
C GLY A 91 -28.73 -31.60 49.69
N SER A 92 -28.04 -30.47 49.88
CA SER A 92 -26.86 -30.35 50.78
C SER A 92 -26.53 -28.87 51.07
N ASP A 93 -26.78 -28.45 52.32
CA ASP A 93 -26.21 -27.31 53.07
C ASP A 93 -26.00 -25.94 52.35
N GLU A 94 -26.90 -24.99 52.66
CA GLU A 94 -26.98 -23.63 52.07
C GLU A 94 -26.38 -22.52 52.98
N GLU A 95 -25.40 -22.83 53.86
CA GLU A 95 -24.97 -21.90 54.93
C GLU A 95 -23.66 -21.11 54.68
N ASP A 96 -22.90 -21.39 53.61
CA ASP A 96 -21.52 -20.85 53.44
C ASP A 96 -21.29 -20.05 52.13
N ARG A 97 -22.37 -19.49 51.52
CA ARG A 97 -22.26 -18.49 50.45
C ARG A 97 -22.59 -17.09 50.95
N ASP A 98 -21.70 -16.15 50.66
CA ASP A 98 -21.87 -14.73 50.97
C ASP A 98 -22.97 -14.14 50.05
N PRO A 99 -24.11 -13.66 50.59
CA PRO A 99 -25.22 -13.16 49.77
C PRO A 99 -24.83 -11.95 48.91
N ALA A 100 -23.76 -11.22 49.28
CA ALA A 100 -23.24 -10.15 48.44
C ALA A 100 -22.68 -10.67 47.10
N GLN A 101 -22.15 -11.90 47.06
CA GLN A 101 -21.63 -12.50 45.82
C GLN A 101 -22.75 -13.00 44.91
N ASP A 102 -23.79 -13.62 45.46
CA ASP A 102 -24.93 -14.05 44.64
C ASP A 102 -25.76 -12.84 44.16
N GLU A 103 -25.86 -11.74 44.93
CA GLU A 103 -26.38 -10.45 44.44
C GLU A 103 -25.51 -9.83 43.33
N GLU A 104 -24.17 -9.87 43.45
CA GLU A 104 -23.26 -9.40 42.41
C GLU A 104 -23.36 -10.26 41.14
N ILE A 105 -23.45 -11.59 41.27
CA ILE A 105 -23.63 -12.51 40.15
C ILE A 105 -24.98 -12.28 39.45
N LEU A 106 -26.06 -12.03 40.20
CA LEU A 106 -27.35 -11.67 39.62
C LEU A 106 -27.29 -10.33 38.88
N PHE A 107 -26.68 -9.30 39.47
CA PHE A 107 -26.51 -8.00 38.81
C PHE A 107 -25.62 -8.08 37.56
N LEU A 108 -24.56 -8.88 37.58
CA LEU A 108 -23.70 -9.11 36.42
C LEU A 108 -24.41 -9.92 35.32
N ARG A 109 -25.33 -10.84 35.67
CA ARG A 109 -26.19 -11.54 34.71
C ARG A 109 -27.23 -10.60 34.09
N GLU A 110 -27.96 -9.84 34.89
CA GLU A 110 -28.92 -8.82 34.44
C GLU A 110 -28.26 -7.79 33.52
N ARG A 111 -27.01 -7.38 33.85
CA ARG A 111 -26.23 -6.46 33.01
C ARG A 111 -25.64 -7.13 31.75
N ALA A 112 -25.37 -8.43 31.76
CA ALA A 112 -24.99 -9.16 30.56
C ALA A 112 -26.18 -9.32 29.61
N GLU A 113 -27.34 -9.74 30.11
CA GLU A 113 -28.59 -9.92 29.35
C GLU A 113 -29.04 -8.60 28.70
N THR A 114 -28.98 -7.48 29.42
CA THR A 114 -29.30 -6.16 28.85
C THR A 114 -28.29 -5.70 27.80
N TYR A 115 -27.00 -6.05 27.90
CA TYR A 115 -26.03 -5.82 26.83
C TYR A 115 -26.23 -6.76 25.63
N GLU A 116 -26.63 -8.01 25.82
CA GLU A 116 -26.95 -8.95 24.73
C GLU A 116 -28.17 -8.47 23.94
N LEU A 117 -29.24 -8.05 24.63
CA LEU A 117 -30.42 -7.42 24.03
C LEU A 117 -30.07 -6.14 23.26
N GLU A 118 -29.23 -5.26 23.81
CA GLU A 118 -28.80 -4.03 23.12
C GLU A 118 -27.90 -4.34 21.91
N ILE A 119 -27.03 -5.34 21.97
CA ILE A 119 -26.26 -5.82 20.83
C ILE A 119 -27.18 -6.38 19.73
N GLU A 120 -28.24 -7.09 20.09
CA GLU A 120 -29.22 -7.63 19.13
C GLU A 120 -30.12 -6.54 18.53
N ARG A 121 -30.47 -5.52 19.33
CA ARG A 121 -31.12 -4.28 18.88
C ARG A 121 -30.24 -3.53 17.88
N LEU A 122 -28.95 -3.32 18.19
CA LEU A 122 -28.01 -2.64 17.29
C LEU A 122 -27.72 -3.45 16.00
N ARG A 123 -27.68 -4.79 16.08
CA ARG A 123 -27.57 -5.67 14.91
C ARG A 123 -28.78 -5.55 13.99
N SER A 124 -30.00 -5.62 14.52
CA SER A 124 -31.23 -5.47 13.73
C SER A 124 -31.38 -4.06 13.16
N GLU A 125 -31.02 -3.02 13.91
CA GLU A 125 -30.99 -1.62 13.44
C GLU A 125 -29.93 -1.39 12.33
N SER A 126 -28.79 -2.09 12.39
CA SER A 126 -27.77 -2.09 11.34
C SER A 126 -28.27 -2.77 10.05
N ILE A 127 -28.92 -3.93 10.17
CA ILE A 127 -29.55 -4.64 9.04
C ILE A 127 -30.64 -3.78 8.40
N ALA A 128 -31.47 -3.10 9.20
CA ALA A 128 -32.47 -2.15 8.73
C ALA A 128 -31.83 -1.04 7.88
N ARG A 129 -30.84 -0.30 8.43
CA ARG A 129 -30.11 0.75 7.68
C ARG A 129 -29.43 0.22 6.42
N GLU A 130 -28.92 -1.01 6.43
CA GLU A 130 -28.26 -1.58 5.25
C GLU A 130 -29.27 -1.99 4.16
N SER A 131 -30.46 -2.49 4.53
CA SER A 131 -31.56 -2.75 3.59
C SER A 131 -32.15 -1.47 3.00
N GLU A 132 -32.26 -0.41 3.80
CA GLU A 132 -32.65 0.92 3.33
C GLU A 132 -31.60 1.51 2.37
N LYS A 133 -30.30 1.40 2.69
CA LYS A 133 -29.21 1.76 1.78
C LYS A 133 -29.25 0.99 0.47
N ARG A 134 -29.57 -0.31 0.48
CA ARG A 134 -29.77 -1.10 -0.75
C ARG A 134 -30.97 -0.56 -1.55
N ARG A 135 -32.11 -0.30 -0.90
CA ARG A 135 -33.31 0.25 -1.55
C ARG A 135 -33.06 1.64 -2.18
N LEU A 136 -32.32 2.51 -1.50
CA LEU A 136 -31.88 3.80 -2.04
C LEU A 136 -30.89 3.63 -3.21
N ALA A 137 -29.94 2.70 -3.11
CA ALA A 137 -29.02 2.39 -4.19
C ALA A 137 -29.73 1.80 -5.42
N GLU A 138 -30.75 0.95 -5.24
CA GLU A 138 -31.59 0.42 -6.32
C GLU A 138 -32.44 1.51 -6.97
N MET A 139 -32.96 2.47 -6.19
CA MET A 139 -33.70 3.63 -6.69
C MET A 139 -32.79 4.58 -7.50
N VAL A 140 -31.59 4.89 -6.98
CA VAL A 140 -30.57 5.65 -7.73
C VAL A 140 -30.11 4.90 -8.97
N LYS A 141 -30.08 3.56 -8.94
CA LYS A 141 -29.70 2.74 -10.09
C LYS A 141 -30.80 2.65 -11.15
N SER A 142 -32.07 2.60 -10.76
CA SER A 142 -33.19 2.66 -11.73
C SER A 142 -33.28 4.03 -12.40
N LEU A 143 -32.92 5.12 -11.70
CA LEU A 143 -32.68 6.43 -12.30
C LEU A 143 -31.45 6.44 -13.24
N SER A 144 -30.41 5.65 -12.95
CA SER A 144 -29.14 5.66 -13.71
C SER A 144 -29.08 4.74 -14.93
N ASP A 145 -29.83 3.63 -15.01
CA ASP A 145 -29.88 2.75 -16.20
C ASP A 145 -30.82 3.31 -17.31
N GLY A 146 -31.43 4.48 -17.07
CA GLY A 146 -32.49 5.10 -17.86
C GLY A 146 -32.08 6.06 -18.99
N ARG A 147 -31.33 5.59 -19.99
CA ARG A 147 -31.18 6.22 -21.34
C ARG A 147 -30.32 7.52 -21.43
N PRO A 148 -29.97 8.00 -22.67
CA PRO A 148 -28.82 8.87 -22.85
C PRO A 148 -29.13 10.37 -22.78
N MET A 149 -28.23 11.11 -22.12
CA MET A 149 -28.25 12.56 -21.94
C MET A 149 -28.32 13.31 -23.29
N GLY A 150 -29.39 14.09 -23.52
CA GLY A 150 -29.53 14.90 -24.73
C GLY A 150 -30.93 15.32 -25.20
N SER A 151 -32.01 15.05 -24.45
CA SER A 151 -33.38 15.47 -24.82
C SER A 151 -33.98 16.45 -23.80
N ASP A 152 -34.34 17.67 -24.24
CA ASP A 152 -34.98 18.71 -23.40
C ASP A 152 -36.37 18.30 -22.86
N VAL A 153 -36.98 17.25 -23.43
CA VAL A 153 -38.23 16.68 -22.92
C VAL A 153 -38.01 15.94 -21.60
N GLY A 154 -37.00 15.06 -21.54
CA GLY A 154 -36.64 14.34 -20.31
C GLY A 154 -36.20 15.30 -19.21
N ALA A 155 -35.43 16.34 -19.57
CA ALA A 155 -35.04 17.39 -18.63
C ALA A 155 -36.21 18.28 -18.13
N ARG A 156 -37.44 18.10 -18.63
CA ARG A 156 -38.68 18.68 -18.05
C ARG A 156 -39.38 17.65 -17.17
N GLU A 157 -39.58 16.43 -17.67
CA GLU A 157 -40.17 15.31 -16.92
C GLU A 157 -39.39 15.06 -15.61
N GLU A 158 -38.05 15.14 -15.64
CA GLU A 158 -37.19 15.14 -14.45
C GLU A 158 -37.52 16.28 -13.48
N ARG A 159 -37.67 17.52 -13.96
CA ARG A 159 -37.97 18.69 -13.10
C ARG A 159 -39.36 18.62 -12.50
N ASP A 160 -40.34 18.14 -13.25
CA ASP A 160 -41.69 17.95 -12.76
C ASP A 160 -41.73 16.79 -11.73
N MET A 161 -41.00 15.69 -11.95
CA MET A 161 -40.80 14.65 -10.92
C MET A 161 -40.05 15.14 -9.67
N TRP A 162 -39.02 15.97 -9.81
CA TRP A 162 -38.33 16.59 -8.66
C TRP A 162 -39.26 17.55 -7.89
N LYS A 163 -40.16 18.23 -8.60
CA LYS A 163 -41.19 19.10 -8.00
C LYS A 163 -42.25 18.27 -7.27
N ASP A 164 -42.77 17.21 -7.89
CA ASP A 164 -43.77 16.32 -7.27
C ASP A 164 -43.18 15.58 -6.06
N MET A 165 -41.91 15.18 -6.11
CA MET A 165 -41.17 14.60 -4.98
C MET A 165 -40.96 15.61 -3.85
N LEU A 166 -40.67 16.88 -4.18
CA LEU A 166 -40.56 17.96 -3.18
C LEU A 166 -41.92 18.28 -2.55
N GLU A 167 -43.00 18.34 -3.34
CA GLU A 167 -44.36 18.56 -2.85
C GLU A 167 -44.82 17.40 -1.94
N ALA A 168 -44.49 16.15 -2.29
CA ALA A 168 -44.73 14.98 -1.45
C ALA A 168 -43.92 15.00 -0.14
N GLU A 169 -42.64 15.39 -0.18
CA GLU A 169 -41.77 15.53 1.01
C GLU A 169 -42.22 16.69 1.92
N THR A 170 -42.80 17.77 1.36
CA THR A 170 -43.45 18.82 2.16
C THR A 170 -44.77 18.37 2.76
N ALA A 171 -45.61 17.63 2.03
CA ALA A 171 -46.86 17.09 2.54
C ALA A 171 -46.61 16.04 3.65
N ALA A 172 -45.56 15.22 3.52
CA ALA A 172 -45.13 14.29 4.56
C ALA A 172 -44.66 15.02 5.84
N ARG A 173 -43.99 16.17 5.72
CA ARG A 173 -43.68 17.03 6.87
C ARG A 173 -44.93 17.64 7.49
N GLU A 174 -45.81 18.21 6.69
CA GLU A 174 -47.05 18.83 7.18
C GLU A 174 -47.92 17.81 7.92
N GLN A 175 -48.07 16.59 7.39
CA GLN A 175 -48.74 15.49 8.08
C GLN A 175 -48.01 15.09 9.37
N ALA A 176 -46.69 14.96 9.37
CA ALA A 176 -45.93 14.63 10.58
C ALA A 176 -45.98 15.73 11.65
N GLU A 177 -46.15 16.99 11.26
CA GLU A 177 -46.39 18.13 12.15
C GLU A 177 -47.83 18.18 12.68
N GLU A 178 -48.84 17.86 11.86
CA GLU A 178 -50.23 17.67 12.32
C GLU A 178 -50.36 16.47 13.27
N GLU A 179 -49.68 15.36 13.00
CA GLU A 179 -49.65 14.20 13.89
C GLU A 179 -48.90 14.51 15.19
N ASN A 180 -47.77 15.23 15.14
CA ASN A 180 -47.12 15.75 16.36
C ASN A 180 -48.03 16.70 17.15
N LYS A 181 -48.83 17.52 16.47
CA LYS A 181 -49.79 18.43 17.10
C LYS A 181 -50.93 17.64 17.77
N ARG A 182 -51.52 16.65 17.09
CA ARG A 182 -52.51 15.73 17.68
C ARG A 182 -51.95 14.98 18.87
N LEU A 183 -50.75 14.40 18.77
CA LEU A 183 -50.12 13.69 19.88
C LEU A 183 -49.84 14.62 21.07
N ARG A 184 -49.51 15.90 20.84
CA ARG A 184 -49.39 16.90 21.91
C ARG A 184 -50.74 17.25 22.52
N GLU A 185 -51.80 17.40 21.72
CA GLU A 185 -53.17 17.66 22.18
C GLU A 185 -53.73 16.45 22.98
N GLU A 186 -53.50 15.21 22.53
CA GLU A 186 -53.83 13.99 23.27
C GLU A 186 -53.01 13.84 24.55
N THR A 187 -51.70 14.14 24.53
CA THR A 187 -50.86 14.14 25.73
C THR A 187 -51.34 15.16 26.75
N LEU A 188 -51.76 16.35 26.32
CA LEU A 188 -52.30 17.40 27.18
C LEU A 188 -53.68 16.99 27.74
N ARG A 189 -54.52 16.34 26.92
CA ARG A 189 -55.79 15.76 27.35
C ARG A 189 -55.60 14.65 28.40
N LEU A 190 -54.74 13.66 28.13
CA LEU A 190 -54.42 12.58 29.06
C LEU A 190 -53.83 13.12 30.37
N LYS A 191 -53.01 14.18 30.30
CA LYS A 191 -52.48 14.88 31.47
C LYS A 191 -53.59 15.57 32.31
N ASN A 192 -54.63 16.11 31.68
CA ASN A 192 -55.83 16.60 32.40
C ASN A 192 -56.66 15.44 32.99
N GLU A 193 -56.78 14.31 32.31
CA GLU A 193 -57.51 13.13 32.80
C GLU A 193 -56.78 12.41 33.96
N MET A 194 -55.45 12.57 34.09
CA MET A 194 -54.61 11.94 35.12
C MET A 194 -54.60 12.68 36.49
N ASN A 195 -55.19 13.87 36.61
CA ASN A 195 -54.84 14.81 37.69
C ASN A 195 -55.78 14.77 38.92
N PHE A 196 -55.85 13.63 39.62
CA PHE A 196 -56.47 13.49 40.95
C PHE A 196 -55.40 13.12 42.03
N PRO A 197 -55.39 13.74 43.24
CA PRO A 197 -54.21 13.71 44.10
C PRO A 197 -54.26 12.72 45.29
N VAL A 198 -53.16 11.99 45.54
CA VAL A 198 -52.85 11.41 46.86
C VAL A 198 -51.36 11.60 47.22
N VAL A 199 -51.16 12.39 48.28
CA VAL A 199 -50.09 12.48 49.30
C VAL A 199 -48.84 11.56 49.19
N ALA A 200 -47.67 12.14 49.44
CA ALA A 200 -46.35 11.47 49.46
C ALA A 200 -45.90 10.90 50.83
N ALA A 201 -44.89 10.02 50.80
CA ALA A 201 -44.10 9.56 51.94
C ALA A 201 -42.59 9.49 51.57
N ARG A 202 -41.69 9.25 52.55
CA ARG A 202 -40.21 9.36 52.43
C ARG A 202 -39.48 8.04 52.78
N VAL A 203 -38.14 8.05 52.59
CA VAL A 203 -37.10 7.08 53.02
C VAL A 203 -36.85 5.93 52.01
N GLY A 204 -35.60 5.55 51.65
CA GLY A 204 -34.28 6.18 51.92
C GLY A 204 -33.06 5.25 51.71
N GLN A 205 -32.01 5.75 51.02
CA GLN A 205 -30.80 4.99 50.55
C GLN A 205 -31.11 3.83 49.56
N ARG A 206 -30.17 3.26 48.78
CA ARG A 206 -28.70 3.39 48.69
C ARG A 206 -28.19 3.32 47.23
N ASP A 207 -26.91 3.66 47.04
CA ASP A 207 -26.03 3.61 45.86
C ASP A 207 -26.36 2.60 44.72
N ARG A 208 -26.26 3.04 43.45
CA ARG A 208 -25.78 2.21 42.30
C ARG A 208 -25.13 3.10 41.23
N ILE A 209 -24.07 2.60 40.58
CA ILE A 209 -23.30 3.31 39.55
C ILE A 209 -23.52 2.67 38.17
N GLY A 210 -23.75 3.51 37.17
CA GLY A 210 -23.19 3.32 35.84
C GLY A 210 -24.08 2.75 34.73
N SER A 211 -24.19 3.51 33.64
CA SER A 211 -24.08 2.97 32.29
C SER A 211 -23.21 3.89 31.43
N MET A 212 -22.70 3.39 30.31
CA MET A 212 -21.60 3.97 29.54
C MET A 212 -21.98 4.38 28.12
N ALA A 213 -21.40 5.51 27.68
CA ALA A 213 -20.99 5.77 26.29
C ALA A 213 -22.13 5.80 25.23
N SER A 214 -21.91 6.15 23.95
CA SER A 214 -20.66 6.47 23.23
C SER A 214 -20.81 7.71 22.34
N TYR A 215 -19.69 8.36 22.06
CA TYR A 215 -19.54 9.47 21.11
C TYR A 215 -18.67 9.03 19.91
N SER A 216 -18.79 9.74 18.78
CA SER A 216 -17.90 9.81 17.58
C SER A 216 -18.65 9.55 16.26
N ALA A 217 -18.39 10.26 15.15
CA ALA A 217 -17.66 11.53 14.92
C ALA A 217 -17.97 12.06 13.50
N ALA A 218 -17.41 13.23 13.14
CA ALA A 218 -17.37 13.86 11.80
C ALA A 218 -18.67 14.51 11.26
N SER A 219 -18.62 15.66 10.56
CA SER A 219 -17.56 16.68 10.45
C SER A 219 -18.08 18.02 9.87
N GLU A 220 -17.72 19.12 10.53
CA GLU A 220 -17.57 20.53 10.08
C GLU A 220 -18.58 21.25 9.14
N ARG A 221 -18.75 22.55 9.47
CA ARG A 221 -19.35 23.69 8.72
C ARG A 221 -20.86 23.90 8.86
N ASP A 222 -21.37 25.11 9.12
CA ASP A 222 -20.65 26.39 9.34
C ASP A 222 -21.46 27.40 10.18
N PHE A 223 -20.75 28.33 10.85
CA PHE A 223 -21.23 29.58 11.48
C PHE A 223 -22.58 29.61 12.26
N SER A 224 -22.51 29.66 13.61
CA SER A 224 -22.98 30.79 14.46
C SER A 224 -23.67 30.40 15.78
N ARG A 225 -23.12 30.93 16.90
CA ARG A 225 -23.84 31.49 18.06
C ARG A 225 -24.76 30.55 18.89
N ASP A 226 -24.15 29.95 19.90
CA ASP A 226 -24.77 29.72 21.23
C ASP A 226 -25.20 31.08 21.87
N PRO A 227 -26.07 31.12 22.93
CA PRO A 227 -26.37 30.04 23.88
C PRO A 227 -27.82 29.54 23.90
N HIS A 228 -28.05 28.32 24.40
CA HIS A 228 -28.71 28.06 25.70
C HIS A 228 -29.20 26.61 25.87
N THR A 229 -28.80 25.95 26.97
CA THR A 229 -29.33 24.64 27.41
C THR A 229 -29.99 24.72 28.79
N VAL A 230 -31.32 24.74 28.87
CA VAL A 230 -32.10 24.34 30.08
C VAL A 230 -33.44 23.75 29.63
N SER A 231 -33.83 22.61 30.22
CA SER A 231 -35.16 21.98 30.01
C SER A 231 -36.12 22.22 31.18
N SER A 232 -37.42 22.14 30.89
CA SER A 232 -38.47 21.76 31.86
C SER A 232 -38.69 22.62 33.11
N SER A 233 -39.12 23.88 32.94
CA SER A 233 -39.89 24.62 33.97
C SER A 233 -40.98 25.55 33.38
N SER A 234 -41.36 25.31 32.12
CA SER A 234 -41.96 26.33 31.26
C SER A 234 -43.43 26.70 31.55
N SER A 235 -44.24 25.88 32.24
CA SER A 235 -45.69 26.11 32.26
C SER A 235 -46.15 27.29 33.13
N THR A 236 -45.58 27.45 34.33
CA THR A 236 -45.80 28.62 35.18
C THR A 236 -44.98 29.80 34.70
N LEU A 237 -43.71 29.55 34.36
CA LEU A 237 -42.82 30.58 33.82
C LEU A 237 -43.30 31.18 32.50
N VAL A 238 -44.04 30.49 31.62
CA VAL A 238 -44.60 31.15 30.42
C VAL A 238 -45.68 32.16 30.80
N MET A 239 -46.58 31.85 31.74
CA MET A 239 -47.61 32.80 32.16
C MET A 239 -47.02 33.97 32.97
N GLU A 240 -46.02 33.69 33.81
CA GLU A 240 -45.27 34.71 34.55
C GLU A 240 -44.36 35.54 33.64
N LEU A 241 -43.80 34.96 32.57
CA LEU A 241 -42.98 35.66 31.56
C LEU A 241 -43.85 36.37 30.51
N GLU A 242 -45.10 35.97 30.31
CA GLU A 242 -46.11 36.77 29.59
C GLU A 242 -46.55 37.98 30.42
N LEU A 243 -46.82 37.80 31.72
CA LEU A 243 -47.06 38.91 32.65
C LEU A 243 -45.84 39.85 32.73
N LEU A 244 -44.63 39.33 32.93
CA LEU A 244 -43.39 40.12 32.95
C LEU A 244 -43.02 40.68 31.58
N LYS A 245 -43.48 40.11 30.45
CA LYS A 245 -43.39 40.72 29.10
C LYS A 245 -44.39 41.85 28.93
N GLN A 246 -45.61 41.69 29.44
CA GLN A 246 -46.61 42.75 29.43
C GLN A 246 -46.15 43.91 30.33
N GLU A 247 -45.66 43.62 31.53
CA GLU A 247 -45.02 44.58 32.42
C GLU A 247 -43.74 45.16 31.80
N ASN A 248 -42.90 44.39 31.08
CA ASN A 248 -41.80 44.98 30.31
C ASN A 248 -42.30 45.86 29.16
N ALA A 249 -43.41 45.54 28.51
CA ALA A 249 -43.97 46.35 27.43
C ALA A 249 -44.64 47.62 27.96
N GLU A 250 -45.23 47.56 29.15
CA GLU A 250 -45.80 48.69 29.88
C GLU A 250 -44.68 49.55 30.46
N LEU A 251 -43.65 49.00 31.11
CA LEU A 251 -42.44 49.70 31.53
C LEU A 251 -41.64 50.27 30.36
N ARG A 252 -41.61 49.62 29.19
CA ARG A 252 -40.99 50.20 27.96
C ARG A 252 -41.87 51.28 27.35
N LYS A 253 -43.20 51.20 27.44
CA LYS A 253 -44.12 52.31 27.12
C LYS A 253 -43.91 53.46 28.09
N GLU A 254 -43.76 53.19 29.38
CA GLU A 254 -43.56 54.16 30.46
C GLU A 254 -42.21 54.87 30.31
N VAL A 255 -41.12 54.13 30.12
CA VAL A 255 -39.78 54.70 29.80
C VAL A 255 -39.79 55.43 28.45
N SER A 256 -40.53 54.96 27.45
CA SER A 256 -40.69 55.68 26.17
C SER A 256 -41.51 56.96 26.34
N ALA A 257 -42.56 56.95 27.17
CA ALA A 257 -43.38 58.11 27.51
C ALA A 257 -42.61 59.11 28.38
N GLN A 258 -41.79 58.65 29.33
CA GLN A 258 -40.88 59.47 30.12
C GLN A 258 -39.74 60.03 29.26
N THR A 259 -39.21 59.28 28.28
CA THR A 259 -38.26 59.79 27.28
C THR A 259 -38.93 60.81 26.34
N SER A 260 -40.20 60.59 25.97
CA SER A 260 -41.01 61.55 25.22
C SER A 260 -41.28 62.82 26.04
N MET A 261 -41.61 62.69 27.33
CA MET A 261 -41.74 63.83 28.25
C MET A 261 -40.42 64.54 28.52
N LEU A 262 -39.29 63.83 28.61
CA LEU A 262 -37.96 64.43 28.77
C LEU A 262 -37.50 65.14 27.49
N THR A 263 -37.75 64.58 26.30
CA THR A 263 -37.47 65.28 25.04
C THR A 263 -38.51 66.36 24.72
N SER A 264 -39.72 66.29 25.28
CA SER A 264 -40.69 67.39 25.26
C SER A 264 -40.24 68.52 26.18
N ARG A 265 -39.91 68.22 27.45
CA ARG A 265 -39.36 69.19 28.41
C ARG A 265 -38.03 69.78 27.98
N ASN A 266 -37.17 69.03 27.27
CA ASN A 266 -35.94 69.61 26.71
C ASN A 266 -36.25 70.52 25.52
N ARG A 267 -37.20 70.20 24.64
CA ARG A 267 -37.67 71.13 23.59
C ARG A 267 -38.41 72.34 24.15
N GLU A 268 -39.15 72.18 25.24
CA GLU A 268 -39.83 73.26 25.96
C GLU A 268 -38.81 74.16 26.69
N LYS A 269 -37.82 73.56 27.34
CA LYS A 269 -36.64 74.26 27.89
C LYS A 269 -35.84 74.98 26.80
N GLU A 270 -35.64 74.37 25.63
CA GLU A 270 -34.99 75.01 24.48
C GLU A 270 -35.83 76.17 23.94
N ARG A 271 -37.16 76.03 23.82
CA ARG A 271 -38.07 77.15 23.52
C ARG A 271 -37.99 78.24 24.57
N LEU A 272 -38.00 77.91 25.86
CA LEU A 272 -37.89 78.88 26.95
C LEU A 272 -36.50 79.54 26.97
N TYR A 273 -35.42 78.85 26.57
CA TYR A 273 -34.12 79.49 26.39
C TYR A 273 -34.09 80.39 25.15
N GLN A 274 -34.74 80.00 24.04
CA GLN A 274 -34.88 80.84 22.85
C GLN A 274 -35.78 82.06 23.13
N GLU A 275 -36.86 81.91 23.87
CA GLU A 275 -37.74 82.99 24.34
C GLU A 275 -37.00 83.90 25.33
N ILE A 276 -36.18 83.35 26.24
CA ILE A 276 -35.29 84.12 27.11
C ILE A 276 -34.18 84.83 26.31
N GLU A 277 -33.70 84.28 25.19
CA GLU A 277 -32.77 84.97 24.29
C GLU A 277 -33.46 86.05 23.45
N GLU A 278 -34.66 85.81 22.90
CA GLU A 278 -35.46 86.83 22.22
C GLU A 278 -35.85 87.96 23.18
N LEU A 279 -36.22 87.65 24.42
CA LEU A 279 -36.46 88.66 25.46
C LEU A 279 -35.16 89.40 25.85
N LYS A 280 -34.02 88.73 25.98
CA LYS A 280 -32.71 89.39 26.25
C LYS A 280 -32.19 90.24 25.08
N LEU A 281 -32.51 89.88 23.85
CA LEU A 281 -32.14 90.62 22.64
C LEU A 281 -33.10 91.78 22.38
N GLY A 282 -34.41 91.58 22.54
CA GLY A 282 -35.45 92.61 22.45
C GLY A 282 -35.29 93.69 23.52
N GLN A 283 -34.96 93.30 24.76
CA GLN A 283 -34.78 94.23 25.88
C GLN A 283 -33.43 94.99 25.87
N ARG A 284 -32.66 94.90 24.77
CA ARG A 284 -31.40 95.65 24.58
C ARG A 284 -31.42 96.67 23.44
N ARG A 285 -32.58 96.94 22.83
CA ARG A 285 -32.72 98.00 21.82
C ARG A 285 -34.09 98.69 21.82
N ASP A 286 -34.42 99.31 22.95
CA ASP A 286 -34.70 100.74 22.99
C ASP A 286 -34.70 101.18 24.47
N GLY A 287 -34.43 102.47 24.72
CA GLY A 287 -34.43 103.00 26.08
C GLY A 287 -35.11 104.36 26.15
N THR A 288 -35.75 104.67 27.28
CA THR A 288 -35.94 106.02 27.85
C THR A 288 -36.88 105.96 29.07
N ARG A 289 -36.43 106.46 30.24
CA ARG A 289 -37.23 106.75 31.47
C ARG A 289 -37.84 105.52 32.20
N SER A 290 -38.18 105.56 33.50
CA SER A 290 -37.85 106.48 34.61
C SER A 290 -38.25 105.87 35.97
N VAL A 291 -37.53 106.20 37.06
CA VAL A 291 -38.01 106.30 38.48
C VAL A 291 -38.53 104.98 39.13
N ALA A 292 -38.28 104.65 40.41
CA ALA A 292 -37.53 105.29 41.52
C ALA A 292 -36.36 104.37 41.98
N GLY A 293 -35.47 104.72 42.92
CA GLY A 293 -35.74 104.98 44.35
C GLY A 293 -35.17 103.80 45.17
N ASP A 294 -33.87 103.75 45.47
CA ASP A 294 -33.20 104.51 46.55
C ASP A 294 -33.70 104.04 47.94
N SER A 295 -33.08 103.01 48.53
CA SER A 295 -31.96 103.09 49.48
C SER A 295 -32.27 103.83 50.80
N ILE A 296 -32.54 103.04 51.85
CA ILE A 296 -32.52 103.42 53.28
C ILE A 296 -32.61 102.13 54.12
N PHE A 297 -31.84 101.91 55.18
CA PHE A 297 -30.57 102.54 55.59
C PHE A 297 -29.87 101.55 56.54
N ASP A 298 -28.62 101.18 56.27
CA ASP A 298 -27.73 100.64 57.30
C ASP A 298 -26.64 101.70 57.55
N ARG A 299 -26.52 102.17 58.80
CA ARG A 299 -25.61 103.25 59.17
C ARG A 299 -24.91 103.02 60.50
N SER A 300 -23.69 102.55 60.33
CA SER A 300 -22.57 102.55 61.25
C SER A 300 -22.46 103.72 62.24
N ALA A 301 -21.98 103.37 63.43
CA ALA A 301 -21.00 104.12 64.23
C ALA A 301 -21.40 105.45 64.92
N SER A 302 -21.65 105.33 66.23
CA SER A 302 -20.91 106.01 67.31
C SER A 302 -20.78 107.54 67.34
N ARG A 303 -21.35 108.14 68.40
CA ARG A 303 -20.77 109.30 69.11
C ARG A 303 -20.92 109.13 70.62
N ALA A 304 -20.02 109.75 71.40
CA ALA A 304 -19.89 109.55 72.85
C ALA A 304 -19.99 110.87 73.65
N HIS A 305 -20.38 110.74 74.93
CA HIS A 305 -20.21 111.63 76.09
C HIS A 305 -20.48 113.16 75.99
N GLY A 306 -21.24 113.70 76.96
CA GLY A 306 -21.26 115.15 77.27
C GLY A 306 -22.22 115.59 78.39
N ARG A 307 -21.67 116.11 79.51
CA ARG A 307 -22.32 116.84 80.64
C ARG A 307 -21.39 118.03 80.99
N PRO A 308 -21.67 119.00 81.89
CA PRO A 308 -22.93 119.43 82.57
C PRO A 308 -23.11 121.00 82.62
N SER A 309 -24.04 121.56 83.44
CA SER A 309 -23.73 122.48 84.59
C SER A 309 -24.68 123.69 84.92
N SER A 310 -25.46 123.57 86.01
CA SER A 310 -25.58 124.51 87.19
C SER A 310 -26.30 125.90 87.20
N ARG A 311 -26.92 126.22 88.38
CA ARG A 311 -27.23 127.53 89.06
C ARG A 311 -28.44 128.40 88.59
N ALA A 312 -29.07 129.28 89.41
CA ALA A 312 -29.24 129.47 90.89
C ALA A 312 -30.22 130.65 91.25
N SER A 313 -30.52 130.86 92.55
CA SER A 313 -31.24 131.99 93.24
C SER A 313 -32.73 132.24 92.92
N ASP A 314 -33.68 132.59 93.82
CA ASP A 314 -33.74 133.05 95.25
C ASP A 314 -33.71 134.58 95.53
N GLY A 315 -34.57 135.09 96.44
CA GLY A 315 -34.46 136.43 97.08
C GLY A 315 -35.61 137.48 96.98
N THR A 316 -36.58 137.45 97.93
CA THR A 316 -37.20 138.57 98.72
C THR A 316 -37.51 140.00 98.16
N GLY A 317 -38.66 140.58 98.55
CA GLY A 317 -38.97 142.04 98.52
C GLY A 317 -40.30 142.42 99.24
N GLN A 318 -40.46 143.64 99.79
CA GLN A 318 -41.58 144.05 100.69
C GLN A 318 -42.29 145.37 100.29
N SER A 319 -43.43 145.67 100.97
CA SER A 319 -44.08 147.00 101.18
C SER A 319 -45.21 147.42 100.20
N PRO A 320 -46.12 148.38 100.55
CA PRO A 320 -47.48 148.01 101.00
C PRO A 320 -48.65 148.82 100.36
N SER A 321 -49.88 148.67 100.91
CA SER A 321 -51.21 149.17 100.45
C SER A 321 -51.72 148.56 99.13
N ASP A 322 -53.00 148.25 98.94
CA ASP A 322 -54.21 148.46 99.78
C ASP A 322 -54.94 147.14 100.16
N ASP A 323 -55.80 147.19 101.19
CA ASP A 323 -56.39 146.03 101.89
C ASP A 323 -57.50 145.26 101.12
N ALA A 324 -57.54 145.40 99.79
CA ALA A 324 -58.54 144.78 98.91
C ALA A 324 -57.99 143.62 98.05
N GLU A 325 -56.72 143.66 97.63
CA GLU A 325 -56.14 142.66 96.72
C GLU A 325 -55.87 141.29 97.40
N ARG A 326 -56.00 141.23 98.73
CA ARG A 326 -55.64 140.06 99.53
C ARG A 326 -56.63 138.90 99.40
N GLU A 327 -57.93 139.17 99.25
CA GLU A 327 -58.96 138.12 99.20
C GLU A 327 -58.93 137.33 97.88
N ASP A 328 -58.62 138.02 96.77
CA ASP A 328 -58.34 137.39 95.46
C ASP A 328 -57.08 136.50 95.49
N LEU A 329 -56.06 136.88 96.25
CA LEU A 329 -54.85 136.04 96.41
C LEU A 329 -55.13 134.78 97.24
N GLU A 330 -55.91 134.86 98.31
CA GLU A 330 -56.24 133.69 99.14
C GLU A 330 -57.14 132.69 98.38
N THR A 331 -58.10 133.16 97.58
CA THR A 331 -58.87 132.28 96.67
C THR A 331 -58.03 131.69 95.54
N ARG A 332 -57.08 132.45 94.97
CA ARG A 332 -56.14 131.94 93.96
C ARG A 332 -55.20 130.87 94.51
N VAL A 333 -54.75 131.01 95.76
CA VAL A 333 -53.97 129.97 96.47
C VAL A 333 -54.78 128.70 96.70
N GLY A 334 -56.10 128.81 96.93
CA GLY A 334 -57.02 127.67 96.94
C GLY A 334 -57.01 126.91 95.61
N GLN A 335 -57.33 127.60 94.51
CA GLN A 335 -57.36 127.02 93.15
C GLN A 335 -56.04 126.33 92.77
N LEU A 336 -54.89 126.92 93.15
CA LEU A 336 -53.57 126.34 92.88
C LEU A 336 -53.30 125.07 93.70
N ARG A 337 -53.85 124.94 94.93
CA ARG A 337 -53.75 123.69 95.72
C ARG A 337 -54.58 122.57 95.11
N ASP A 338 -55.77 122.88 94.60
CA ASP A 338 -56.63 121.90 93.94
C ASP A 338 -55.99 121.44 92.62
N GLN A 339 -55.44 122.36 91.82
CA GLN A 339 -54.67 122.02 90.61
C GLN A 339 -53.42 121.17 90.93
N VAL A 340 -52.66 121.49 91.98
CA VAL A 340 -51.52 120.66 92.43
C VAL A 340 -51.97 119.29 92.92
N SER A 341 -53.19 119.16 93.46
CA SER A 341 -53.74 117.87 93.90
C SER A 341 -54.23 117.02 92.73
N ALA A 342 -54.90 117.64 91.75
CA ALA A 342 -55.27 117.01 90.48
C ALA A 342 -54.03 116.53 89.71
N LEU A 343 -53.03 117.40 89.50
CA LEU A 343 -51.77 117.04 88.84
C LEU A 343 -50.97 115.95 89.56
N LYS A 344 -51.14 115.78 90.88
CA LYS A 344 -50.57 114.67 91.65
C LYS A 344 -51.30 113.35 91.41
N LEU A 345 -52.63 113.35 91.39
CA LEU A 345 -53.43 112.17 91.05
C LEU A 345 -53.20 111.76 89.59
N GLU A 346 -53.08 112.72 88.68
CA GLU A 346 -52.69 112.50 87.28
C GLU A 346 -51.26 111.93 87.18
N ASN A 347 -50.28 112.50 87.90
CA ASN A 347 -48.93 111.93 87.97
C ASN A 347 -48.89 110.52 88.56
N GLN A 348 -49.78 110.21 89.50
CA GLN A 348 -49.88 108.87 90.07
C GLN A 348 -50.51 107.90 89.07
N SER A 349 -51.62 108.27 88.42
CA SER A 349 -52.27 107.46 87.38
C SER A 349 -51.36 107.22 86.17
N ILE A 350 -50.58 108.22 85.75
CA ILE A 350 -49.58 108.06 84.68
C ILE A 350 -48.44 107.11 85.10
N ARG A 351 -48.07 107.06 86.39
CA ARG A 351 -47.10 106.06 86.88
C ARG A 351 -47.69 104.67 86.95
N GLU A 352 -48.92 104.54 87.44
CA GLU A 352 -49.65 103.27 87.48
C GLU A 352 -49.82 102.70 86.06
N GLN A 353 -50.14 103.55 85.06
CA GLN A 353 -50.16 103.18 83.64
C GLN A 353 -48.76 102.86 83.08
N LEU A 354 -47.72 103.57 83.49
CA LEU A 354 -46.34 103.27 83.07
C LEU A 354 -45.85 101.94 83.66
N ASP A 355 -46.20 101.65 84.91
CA ASP A 355 -45.86 100.41 85.60
C ASP A 355 -46.69 99.22 85.06
N GLU A 356 -47.93 99.44 84.64
CA GLU A 356 -48.77 98.49 83.89
C GLU A 356 -48.18 98.19 82.51
N VAL A 357 -47.87 99.22 81.71
CA VAL A 357 -47.22 99.07 80.39
C VAL A 357 -45.82 98.44 80.51
N ASN A 358 -45.06 98.74 81.56
CA ASN A 358 -43.78 98.07 81.83
C ASN A 358 -44.00 96.59 82.15
N GLN A 359 -45.02 96.22 82.93
CA GLN A 359 -45.37 94.82 83.21
C GLN A 359 -45.84 94.07 81.95
N ASP A 360 -46.59 94.72 81.07
CA ASP A 360 -46.98 94.16 79.77
C ASP A 360 -45.75 93.90 78.89
N TYR A 361 -44.82 94.86 78.77
CA TYR A 361 -43.54 94.65 78.06
C TYR A 361 -42.71 93.54 78.71
N ASP A 362 -42.60 93.52 80.03
CA ASP A 362 -41.92 92.47 80.80
C ASP A 362 -42.57 91.09 80.58
N SER A 363 -43.87 91.02 80.30
CA SER A 363 -44.58 89.77 80.00
C SER A 363 -44.36 89.32 78.56
N LEU A 364 -44.33 90.27 77.62
CA LEU A 364 -44.11 90.03 76.19
C LEU A 364 -42.66 89.62 75.91
N ASP A 365 -41.68 90.21 76.59
CA ASP A 365 -40.27 89.84 76.51
C ASP A 365 -40.04 88.41 77.03
N LYS A 366 -40.70 88.04 78.14
CA LYS A 366 -40.67 86.66 78.68
C LYS A 366 -41.37 85.65 77.76
N ALA A 367 -42.47 86.03 77.11
CA ALA A 367 -43.14 85.20 76.13
C ALA A 367 -42.26 85.00 74.88
N TYR A 368 -41.68 86.07 74.35
CA TYR A 368 -40.77 86.00 73.21
C TYR A 368 -39.50 85.20 73.50
N GLN A 369 -38.93 85.32 74.70
CA GLN A 369 -37.81 84.48 75.13
C GLN A 369 -38.21 83.01 75.23
N ALA A 370 -39.41 82.69 75.71
CA ALA A 370 -39.90 81.31 75.73
C ALA A 370 -40.12 80.74 74.32
N ASP A 371 -40.69 81.52 73.38
CA ASP A 371 -40.82 81.14 71.97
C ASP A 371 -39.43 80.90 71.32
N VAL A 372 -38.41 81.67 71.71
CA VAL A 372 -37.02 81.51 71.24
C VAL A 372 -36.37 80.27 71.87
N ASP A 373 -36.54 80.05 73.17
CA ASP A 373 -36.00 78.88 73.88
C ASP A 373 -36.61 77.57 73.32
N GLU A 374 -37.94 77.55 73.06
CA GLU A 374 -38.63 76.42 72.42
C GLU A 374 -38.10 76.18 70.99
N ALA A 375 -37.88 77.25 70.21
CA ALA A 375 -37.28 77.14 68.88
C ALA A 375 -35.81 76.66 68.91
N GLU A 376 -35.01 77.04 69.91
CA GLU A 376 -33.66 76.51 70.10
C GLU A 376 -33.67 75.02 70.50
N GLU A 377 -34.62 74.59 71.34
CA GLU A 377 -34.82 73.17 71.64
C GLU A 377 -35.30 72.38 70.41
N GLU A 378 -36.25 72.88 69.61
CA GLU A 378 -36.64 72.25 68.34
C GLU A 378 -35.45 72.12 67.37
N ILE A 379 -34.65 73.19 67.21
CA ILE A 379 -33.46 73.18 66.36
C ILE A 379 -32.43 72.17 66.88
N SER A 380 -32.24 72.05 68.19
CA SER A 380 -31.35 71.07 68.82
C SER A 380 -31.81 69.63 68.55
N ASN A 381 -33.10 69.36 68.77
CA ASN A 381 -33.73 68.06 68.51
C ASN A 381 -33.65 67.66 67.02
N LEU A 382 -33.89 68.60 66.10
CA LEU A 382 -33.75 68.39 64.66
C LEU A 382 -32.28 68.16 64.25
N GLN A 383 -31.32 68.87 64.84
CA GLN A 383 -29.89 68.60 64.62
C GLN A 383 -29.49 67.20 65.08
N GLN A 384 -29.94 66.76 66.26
CA GLN A 384 -29.70 65.41 66.77
C GLN A 384 -30.34 64.34 65.87
N MET A 385 -31.59 64.55 65.42
CA MET A 385 -32.26 63.64 64.48
C MET A 385 -31.51 63.54 63.14
N VAL A 386 -31.04 64.67 62.59
CA VAL A 386 -30.23 64.68 61.37
C VAL A 386 -28.87 64.02 61.57
N GLN A 387 -28.26 64.12 62.75
CA GLN A 387 -27.03 63.39 63.07
C GLN A 387 -27.26 61.88 63.14
N ASN A 388 -28.33 61.43 63.80
CA ASN A 388 -28.69 60.01 63.88
C ASN A 388 -28.98 59.43 62.49
N LEU A 389 -29.81 60.10 61.67
CA LEU A 389 -30.11 59.69 60.29
C LEU A 389 -28.86 59.66 59.40
N ARG A 390 -27.89 60.55 59.62
CA ARG A 390 -26.60 60.50 58.92
C ARG A 390 -25.82 59.25 59.32
N GLN A 391 -25.72 58.96 60.62
CA GLN A 391 -25.03 57.78 61.14
C GLN A 391 -25.68 56.48 60.65
N GLU A 392 -27.01 56.37 60.67
CA GLU A 392 -27.75 55.22 60.12
C GLU A 392 -27.47 55.04 58.61
N ARG A 393 -27.41 56.14 57.85
CA ARG A 393 -27.08 56.12 56.42
C ARG A 393 -25.61 55.76 56.16
N ASP A 394 -24.66 56.23 56.98
CA ASP A 394 -23.25 55.82 56.91
C ASP A 394 -23.08 54.33 57.27
N GLN A 395 -23.76 53.83 58.30
CA GLN A 395 -23.75 52.41 58.68
C GLN A 395 -24.39 51.51 57.61
N SER A 396 -25.53 51.94 57.03
CA SER A 396 -26.18 51.23 55.92
C SER A 396 -25.32 51.20 54.65
N MET A 397 -24.56 52.27 54.40
CA MET A 397 -23.57 52.35 53.31
C MET A 397 -22.41 51.37 53.55
N GLN A 398 -21.83 51.33 54.75
CA GLN A 398 -20.79 50.36 55.12
C GLN A 398 -21.28 48.92 54.99
N ILE A 399 -22.48 48.60 55.47
CA ILE A 399 -23.09 47.26 55.35
C ILE A 399 -23.39 46.90 53.88
N ALA A 400 -23.64 47.88 53.01
CA ALA A 400 -23.75 47.64 51.57
C ALA A 400 -22.37 47.36 50.93
N GLU A 401 -21.35 48.15 51.27
CA GLU A 401 -19.97 47.97 50.80
C GLU A 401 -19.41 46.60 51.23
N GLU A 402 -19.55 46.21 52.50
CA GLU A 402 -19.15 44.88 53.02
C GLU A 402 -19.85 43.73 52.27
N ARG A 403 -21.12 43.92 51.88
CA ARG A 403 -21.88 42.91 51.13
C ARG A 403 -21.46 42.85 49.67
N ASP A 404 -21.19 43.98 49.03
CA ASP A 404 -20.70 44.03 47.65
C ASP A 404 -19.27 43.49 47.55
N GLU A 405 -18.42 43.69 48.56
CA GLU A 405 -17.13 42.99 48.68
C GLU A 405 -17.31 41.48 48.85
N ALA A 406 -18.20 41.03 49.75
CA ALA A 406 -18.49 39.60 49.92
C ALA A 406 -19.05 38.95 48.65
N PHE A 407 -19.92 39.63 47.91
CA PHE A 407 -20.42 39.16 46.61
C PHE A 407 -19.35 39.16 45.51
N GLN A 408 -18.38 40.07 45.55
CA GLN A 408 -17.23 40.05 44.64
C GLN A 408 -16.29 38.87 44.95
N ASN A 409 -16.02 38.61 46.23
CA ASN A 409 -15.19 37.47 46.66
C ASN A 409 -15.82 36.13 46.25
N ILE A 410 -17.11 35.92 46.54
CA ILE A 410 -17.82 34.68 46.14
C ILE A 410 -17.85 34.51 44.61
N ARG A 411 -17.92 35.60 43.84
CA ARG A 411 -17.81 35.55 42.36
C ARG A 411 -16.39 35.22 41.88
N ALA A 412 -15.36 35.68 42.58
CA ALA A 412 -13.97 35.35 42.27
C ALA A 412 -13.70 33.87 42.58
N GLU A 413 -14.08 33.39 43.77
CA GLU A 413 -14.00 31.97 44.17
C GLU A 413 -14.72 31.07 43.16
N ALA A 414 -15.97 31.39 42.79
CA ALA A 414 -16.71 30.63 41.80
C ALA A 414 -16.11 30.68 40.37
N GLN A 415 -15.41 31.76 40.00
CA GLN A 415 -14.69 31.83 38.73
C GLN A 415 -13.40 31.00 38.78
N GLU A 416 -12.64 31.04 39.87
CA GLU A 416 -11.44 30.20 40.07
C GLU A 416 -11.80 28.71 40.08
N GLU A 417 -12.93 28.31 40.68
CA GLU A 417 -13.46 26.94 40.58
C GLU A 417 -13.85 26.56 39.14
N LEU A 418 -14.52 27.44 38.40
CA LEU A 418 -14.88 27.19 37.00
C LEU A 418 -13.66 27.09 36.08
N ASP A 419 -12.65 27.94 36.27
CA ASP A 419 -11.41 27.93 35.51
C ASP A 419 -10.60 26.67 35.81
N ALA A 420 -10.47 26.28 37.09
CA ALA A 420 -9.79 25.04 37.49
C ALA A 420 -10.50 23.78 36.98
N MET A 421 -11.85 23.76 36.99
CA MET A 421 -12.64 22.67 36.40
C MET A 421 -12.52 22.64 34.87
N SER A 422 -12.32 23.78 34.22
CA SER A 422 -12.08 23.88 32.78
C SER A 422 -10.70 23.35 32.42
N GLU A 423 -9.63 23.76 33.13
CA GLU A 423 -8.28 23.18 32.94
C GLU A 423 -8.27 21.67 33.16
N ALA A 424 -8.98 21.17 34.18
CA ALA A 424 -9.10 19.74 34.44
C ALA A 424 -9.86 18.99 33.32
N LEU A 425 -10.89 19.62 32.73
CA LEU A 425 -11.61 19.08 31.59
C LEU A 425 -10.74 19.05 30.32
N GLU A 426 -10.00 20.12 30.04
CA GLU A 426 -9.05 20.19 28.90
C GLU A 426 -7.97 19.11 29.01
N GLN A 427 -7.35 18.94 30.19
CA GLN A 427 -6.38 17.87 30.44
C GLN A 427 -7.00 16.47 30.22
N LYS A 428 -8.27 16.26 30.57
CA LYS A 428 -8.97 14.99 30.32
C LYS A 428 -9.35 14.79 28.86
N VAL A 429 -9.63 15.86 28.12
CA VAL A 429 -9.83 15.81 26.66
C VAL A 429 -8.51 15.46 25.96
N GLU A 430 -7.38 16.06 26.35
CA GLU A 430 -6.05 15.70 25.83
C GLU A 430 -5.68 14.24 26.15
N GLU A 431 -5.93 13.76 27.38
CA GLU A 431 -5.69 12.37 27.75
C GLU A 431 -6.53 11.39 26.92
N CYS A 432 -7.83 11.68 26.74
CA CYS A 432 -8.72 10.89 25.89
C CYS A 432 -8.28 10.89 24.41
N GLN A 433 -7.83 12.03 23.86
CA GLN A 433 -7.27 12.08 22.51
C GLN A 433 -6.00 11.24 22.39
N ARG A 434 -5.08 11.36 23.36
CA ARG A 434 -3.82 10.59 23.40
C ARG A 434 -4.08 9.09 23.47
N LEU A 435 -5.02 8.65 24.32
CA LEU A 435 -5.43 7.24 24.42
C LEU A 435 -6.13 6.75 23.16
N SER A 436 -6.95 7.58 22.52
CA SER A 436 -7.61 7.25 21.25
C SER A 436 -6.59 7.02 20.12
N GLU A 437 -5.58 7.88 20.01
CA GLU A 437 -4.48 7.70 19.05
C GLU A 437 -3.61 6.48 19.37
N GLU A 438 -3.33 6.22 20.65
CA GLU A 438 -2.60 5.02 21.08
C GLU A 438 -3.36 3.74 20.71
N VAL A 439 -4.68 3.69 20.92
CA VAL A 439 -5.54 2.59 20.47
C VAL A 439 -5.58 2.49 18.94
N ARG A 440 -5.69 3.62 18.23
CA ARG A 440 -5.67 3.67 16.75
C ARG A 440 -4.39 3.05 16.18
N VAL A 441 -3.23 3.40 16.76
CA VAL A 441 -1.92 2.85 16.37
C VAL A 441 -1.80 1.36 16.73
N GLN A 442 -2.30 0.93 17.89
CA GLN A 442 -2.33 -0.50 18.25
C GLN A 442 -3.21 -1.32 17.28
N ASP A 443 -4.36 -0.80 16.89
CA ASP A 443 -5.30 -1.41 15.94
C ASP A 443 -4.74 -1.42 14.50
N GLU A 444 -4.01 -0.39 14.06
CA GLU A 444 -3.22 -0.43 12.83
C GLU A 444 -2.11 -1.50 12.86
N ASN A 445 -1.36 -1.59 13.96
CA ASN A 445 -0.33 -2.62 14.15
C ASN A 445 -0.92 -4.04 14.16
N LEU A 446 -2.08 -4.24 14.78
CA LEU A 446 -2.80 -5.51 14.77
C LEU A 446 -3.31 -5.88 13.37
N ARG A 447 -3.83 -4.91 12.59
CA ARG A 447 -4.18 -5.15 11.17
C ARG A 447 -2.96 -5.52 10.33
N ALA A 448 -1.83 -4.83 10.52
CA ALA A 448 -0.58 -5.13 9.84
C ALA A 448 -0.10 -6.56 10.17
N LEU A 449 -0.02 -6.91 11.45
CA LEU A 449 0.37 -8.25 11.89
C LEU A 449 -0.59 -9.34 11.39
N GLN A 450 -1.89 -9.09 11.34
CA GLN A 450 -2.85 -10.02 10.72
C GLN A 450 -2.64 -10.14 9.20
N ALA A 451 -2.26 -9.08 8.50
CA ALA A 451 -1.96 -9.13 7.06
C ALA A 451 -0.66 -9.91 6.78
N GLU A 452 0.38 -9.68 7.59
CA GLU A 452 1.61 -10.47 7.56
C GLU A 452 1.35 -11.95 7.88
N MET A 453 0.53 -12.25 8.90
CA MET A 453 0.13 -13.62 9.23
C MET A 453 -0.62 -14.30 8.08
N ARG A 454 -1.58 -13.62 7.43
CA ARG A 454 -2.26 -14.15 6.24
C ARG A 454 -1.27 -14.41 5.10
N SER A 455 -0.35 -13.48 4.83
CA SER A 455 0.68 -13.62 3.81
C SER A 455 1.64 -14.79 4.11
N ALA A 456 2.01 -14.99 5.37
CA ALA A 456 2.81 -16.11 5.83
C ALA A 456 2.05 -17.44 5.70
N SER A 457 0.76 -17.49 6.04
CA SER A 457 -0.09 -18.67 5.83
C SER A 457 -0.24 -19.01 4.35
N GLU A 458 -0.45 -18.04 3.45
CA GLU A 458 -0.41 -18.29 2.00
C GLU A 458 0.97 -18.78 1.53
N GLY A 459 2.05 -18.25 2.12
CA GLY A 459 3.42 -18.71 1.83
C GLY A 459 3.63 -20.16 2.24
N ILE A 460 3.13 -20.57 3.40
CA ILE A 460 3.14 -21.96 3.88
C ILE A 460 2.31 -22.85 2.95
N ILE A 461 1.08 -22.46 2.60
CA ILE A 461 0.22 -23.22 1.69
C ILE A 461 0.91 -23.46 0.34
N ARG A 462 1.54 -22.43 -0.26
CA ARG A 462 2.30 -22.58 -1.51
C ARG A 462 3.50 -23.51 -1.36
N LEU A 463 4.20 -23.48 -0.23
CA LEU A 463 5.31 -24.41 0.06
C LEU A 463 4.81 -25.84 0.31
N GLU A 464 3.64 -26.03 0.90
CA GLU A 464 3.00 -27.34 1.05
C GLU A 464 2.50 -27.89 -0.30
N GLU A 465 1.91 -27.05 -1.16
CA GLU A 465 1.56 -27.38 -2.54
C GLU A 465 2.81 -27.77 -3.35
N ASP A 466 3.88 -26.98 -3.32
CA ASP A 466 5.15 -27.31 -3.99
C ASP A 466 5.79 -28.59 -3.43
N ALA A 467 5.73 -28.83 -2.11
CA ALA A 467 6.21 -30.06 -1.50
C ALA A 467 5.37 -31.28 -1.93
N GLN A 468 4.04 -31.15 -2.02
CA GLN A 468 3.15 -32.19 -2.52
C GLN A 468 3.38 -32.47 -4.00
N ASN A 469 3.52 -31.44 -4.83
CA ASN A 469 3.85 -31.54 -6.26
C ASN A 469 5.21 -32.24 -6.47
N ASN A 470 6.22 -31.89 -5.67
CA ASN A 470 7.53 -32.54 -5.76
C ASN A 470 7.51 -33.98 -5.22
N LEU A 471 6.68 -34.30 -4.22
CA LEU A 471 6.45 -35.68 -3.76
C LEU A 471 5.73 -36.53 -4.81
N GLN A 472 4.77 -35.95 -5.54
CA GLN A 472 4.11 -36.62 -6.68
C GLN A 472 5.11 -36.88 -7.82
N ARG A 473 5.93 -35.89 -8.18
CA ARG A 473 7.02 -36.07 -9.16
C ARG A 473 8.03 -37.13 -8.72
N TYR A 474 8.42 -37.13 -7.46
CA TYR A 474 9.32 -38.14 -6.90
C TYR A 474 8.72 -39.56 -7.02
N LYS A 475 7.43 -39.73 -6.71
CA LYS A 475 6.73 -41.00 -6.89
C LYS A 475 6.65 -41.42 -8.36
N ALA A 476 6.38 -40.49 -9.28
CA ALA A 476 6.37 -40.77 -10.71
C ALA A 476 7.76 -41.24 -11.20
N VAL A 477 8.82 -40.50 -10.87
CA VAL A 477 10.21 -40.88 -11.22
C VAL A 477 10.63 -42.19 -10.54
N GLN A 478 10.17 -42.47 -9.33
CA GLN A 478 10.41 -43.77 -8.68
C GLN A 478 9.69 -44.90 -9.43
N GLN A 479 8.46 -44.69 -9.87
CA GLN A 479 7.73 -45.68 -10.67
C GLN A 479 8.37 -45.89 -12.05
N GLU A 480 8.76 -44.82 -12.75
CA GLU A 480 9.54 -44.89 -13.99
C GLU A 480 10.84 -45.67 -13.80
N LEU A 481 11.55 -45.49 -12.68
CA LEU A 481 12.76 -46.25 -12.34
C LEU A 481 12.46 -47.73 -12.08
N GLU A 482 11.36 -48.05 -11.38
CA GLU A 482 10.93 -49.43 -11.16
C GLU A 482 10.50 -50.11 -12.47
N ASP A 483 9.83 -49.40 -13.37
CA ASP A 483 9.41 -49.92 -14.67
C ASP A 483 10.62 -50.12 -15.60
N CYS A 484 11.58 -49.17 -15.65
CA CYS A 484 12.86 -49.38 -16.33
C CYS A 484 13.68 -50.55 -15.76
N ASN A 485 13.61 -50.81 -14.44
CA ASN A 485 14.24 -52.00 -13.85
C ASN A 485 13.53 -53.29 -14.31
N ARG A 486 12.19 -53.31 -14.39
CA ARG A 486 11.41 -54.45 -14.91
C ARG A 486 11.73 -54.73 -16.39
N GLU A 487 11.90 -53.69 -17.20
CA GLU A 487 12.36 -53.79 -18.59
C GLU A 487 13.82 -54.28 -18.69
N MET A 488 14.70 -53.86 -17.78
CA MET A 488 16.07 -54.35 -17.73
C MET A 488 16.13 -55.83 -17.33
N GLU A 489 15.37 -56.25 -16.32
CA GLU A 489 15.26 -57.66 -15.88
C GLU A 489 14.71 -58.58 -16.99
N SER A 490 13.74 -58.11 -17.79
CA SER A 490 13.22 -58.87 -18.93
C SER A 490 14.22 -58.96 -20.09
N LEU A 491 14.91 -57.87 -20.42
CA LEU A 491 15.98 -57.86 -21.43
C LEU A 491 17.19 -58.71 -21.03
N GLU A 492 17.57 -58.74 -19.74
CA GLU A 492 18.60 -59.65 -19.23
C GLU A 492 18.18 -61.11 -19.35
N LYS A 493 16.92 -61.44 -19.04
CA LYS A 493 16.36 -62.78 -19.22
C LYS A 493 16.35 -63.20 -20.69
N ASP A 494 15.90 -62.33 -21.60
CA ASP A 494 15.88 -62.60 -23.04
C ASP A 494 17.28 -62.77 -23.61
N LEU A 495 18.27 -61.97 -23.16
CA LEU A 495 19.68 -62.17 -23.47
C LEU A 495 20.21 -63.51 -22.97
N TYR A 496 19.83 -63.93 -21.76
CA TYR A 496 20.22 -65.22 -21.19
C TYR A 496 19.62 -66.41 -21.96
N GLU A 497 18.34 -66.34 -22.34
CA GLU A 497 17.69 -67.36 -23.17
C GLU A 497 18.28 -67.39 -24.59
N ALA A 498 18.57 -66.23 -25.19
CA ALA A 498 19.24 -66.12 -26.48
C ALA A 498 20.67 -66.70 -26.43
N ASN A 499 21.45 -66.40 -25.38
CA ASN A 499 22.78 -66.99 -25.17
C ASN A 499 22.70 -68.51 -24.98
N THR A 500 21.71 -69.00 -24.22
CA THR A 500 21.45 -70.44 -24.04
C THR A 500 21.01 -71.11 -25.36
N LYS A 501 20.36 -70.38 -26.27
CA LYS A 501 20.06 -70.84 -27.63
C LYS A 501 21.30 -70.85 -28.53
N VAL A 502 22.16 -69.82 -28.44
CA VAL A 502 23.45 -69.77 -29.15
C VAL A 502 24.34 -70.93 -28.72
N GLN A 503 24.51 -71.19 -27.42
CA GLN A 503 25.32 -72.31 -26.91
C GLN A 503 24.83 -73.67 -27.44
N ARG A 504 23.52 -73.91 -27.47
CA ARG A 504 22.94 -75.13 -28.06
C ARG A 504 23.22 -75.24 -29.56
N LEU A 505 23.12 -74.13 -30.30
CA LEU A 505 23.46 -74.08 -31.73
C LEU A 505 24.97 -74.28 -31.96
N THR A 506 25.84 -73.75 -31.10
CA THR A 506 27.29 -73.98 -31.15
C THR A 506 27.61 -75.46 -31.00
N VAL A 507 27.04 -76.15 -29.99
CA VAL A 507 27.22 -77.60 -29.81
C VAL A 507 26.68 -78.40 -31.01
N GLN A 508 25.57 -77.97 -31.63
CA GLN A 508 25.05 -78.60 -32.85
C GLN A 508 25.95 -78.37 -34.08
N ILE A 509 26.56 -77.18 -34.18
CA ILE A 509 27.56 -76.85 -35.22
C ILE A 509 28.83 -77.68 -35.00
N GLU A 510 29.32 -77.80 -33.77
CA GLU A 510 30.48 -78.65 -33.44
C GLU A 510 30.20 -80.12 -33.75
N SER A 511 29.01 -80.63 -33.40
CA SER A 511 28.58 -82.00 -33.73
C SER A 511 28.55 -82.24 -35.24
N SER A 512 27.99 -81.31 -36.02
CA SER A 512 27.94 -81.45 -37.49
C SER A 512 29.29 -81.22 -38.17
N GLN A 513 30.18 -80.40 -37.59
CA GLN A 513 31.57 -80.28 -38.03
C GLN A 513 32.37 -81.57 -37.78
N ASN A 514 32.15 -82.23 -36.64
CA ASN A 514 32.75 -83.54 -36.34
C ASN A 514 32.22 -84.64 -37.29
N GLU A 515 30.93 -84.62 -37.62
CA GLU A 515 30.35 -85.51 -38.64
C GLU A 515 30.95 -85.27 -40.05
N ILE A 516 31.07 -84.00 -40.46
CA ILE A 516 31.75 -83.62 -41.71
C ILE A 516 33.24 -84.02 -41.70
N ALA A 517 33.92 -83.95 -40.56
CA ALA A 517 35.31 -84.37 -40.42
C ALA A 517 35.43 -85.90 -40.54
N PHE A 518 34.56 -86.67 -39.88
CA PHE A 518 34.49 -88.13 -40.00
C PHE A 518 34.23 -88.57 -41.45
N LEU A 519 33.24 -87.98 -42.12
CA LEU A 519 32.93 -88.27 -43.53
C LEU A 519 34.08 -87.90 -44.48
N ARG A 520 34.92 -86.93 -44.13
CA ARG A 520 36.15 -86.60 -44.87
C ARG A 520 37.27 -87.60 -44.61
N GLU A 521 37.45 -88.06 -43.37
CA GLU A 521 38.42 -89.10 -43.04
C GLU A 521 38.06 -90.45 -43.70
N GLU A 522 36.77 -90.79 -43.72
CA GLU A 522 36.23 -91.94 -44.47
C GLU A 522 36.47 -91.77 -45.99
N GLN A 523 36.20 -90.58 -46.55
CA GLN A 523 36.44 -90.28 -47.96
C GLN A 523 37.93 -90.33 -48.35
N ASP A 524 38.84 -89.78 -47.56
CA ASP A 524 40.28 -89.87 -47.82
C ASP A 524 40.78 -91.31 -47.62
N GLY A 525 40.20 -92.08 -46.68
CA GLY A 525 40.44 -93.51 -46.52
C GLY A 525 40.00 -94.34 -47.74
N ASP A 526 38.82 -94.07 -48.31
CA ASP A 526 38.35 -94.70 -49.55
C ASP A 526 39.17 -94.29 -50.77
N LYS A 527 39.60 -93.03 -50.83
CA LYS A 527 40.52 -92.53 -51.87
C LYS A 527 41.90 -93.19 -51.81
N ILE A 528 42.39 -93.55 -50.63
CA ILE A 528 43.59 -94.40 -50.47
C ILE A 528 43.31 -95.81 -51.03
N LYS A 529 42.22 -96.47 -50.62
CA LYS A 529 41.83 -97.81 -51.15
C LYS A 529 41.70 -97.81 -52.68
N ILE A 530 41.12 -96.75 -53.26
CA ILE A 530 41.00 -96.57 -54.72
C ILE A 530 42.38 -96.41 -55.35
N GLY A 531 43.28 -95.61 -54.74
CA GLY A 531 44.66 -95.46 -55.19
C GLY A 531 45.47 -96.76 -55.15
N ASP A 532 45.30 -97.55 -54.10
CA ASP A 532 45.92 -98.87 -53.94
C ASP A 532 45.40 -99.84 -55.01
N LEU A 533 44.08 -99.96 -55.19
CA LEU A 533 43.45 -100.77 -56.23
C LEU A 533 43.83 -100.33 -57.65
N GLU A 534 43.96 -99.01 -57.89
CA GLU A 534 44.50 -98.49 -59.15
C GLU A 534 45.96 -98.91 -59.35
N SER A 535 46.77 -98.96 -58.29
CA SER A 535 48.18 -99.37 -58.36
C SER A 535 48.33 -100.87 -58.63
N GLU A 536 47.49 -101.71 -57.99
CA GLU A 536 47.40 -103.14 -58.28
C GLU A 536 46.94 -103.37 -59.72
N LEU A 537 45.89 -102.66 -60.17
CA LEU A 537 45.38 -102.76 -61.54
C LEU A 537 46.42 -102.35 -62.58
N LYS A 538 47.20 -101.29 -62.32
CA LYS A 538 48.36 -100.89 -63.17
C LYS A 538 49.45 -101.96 -63.16
N SER A 539 49.72 -102.60 -62.01
CA SER A 539 50.68 -103.72 -61.89
C SER A 539 50.22 -104.94 -62.70
N TYR A 540 48.94 -105.33 -62.60
CA TYR A 540 48.35 -106.40 -63.41
C TYR A 540 48.35 -106.07 -64.90
N GLN A 541 48.07 -104.82 -65.29
CA GLN A 541 48.18 -104.37 -66.68
C GLN A 541 49.61 -104.46 -67.22
N LEU A 542 50.62 -104.01 -66.45
CA LEU A 542 52.02 -104.07 -66.83
C LEU A 542 52.52 -105.52 -66.93
N SER A 543 52.10 -106.38 -65.98
CA SER A 543 52.37 -107.82 -66.00
C SER A 543 51.78 -108.49 -67.24
N LEU A 544 50.49 -108.25 -67.52
CA LEU A 544 49.80 -108.74 -68.71
C LEU A 544 50.41 -108.21 -70.02
N GLN A 545 50.90 -106.97 -70.04
CA GLN A 545 51.64 -106.45 -71.18
C GLN A 545 52.98 -107.19 -71.34
N SER A 546 53.73 -107.44 -70.26
CA SER A 546 54.97 -108.21 -70.32
C SER A 546 54.76 -109.64 -70.82
N GLU A 547 53.65 -110.30 -70.45
CA GLU A 547 53.28 -111.62 -70.98
C GLU A 547 52.88 -111.55 -72.45
N ARG A 548 52.13 -110.52 -72.88
CA ARG A 548 51.83 -110.28 -74.29
C ARG A 548 53.08 -110.04 -75.14
N ASP A 549 54.03 -109.28 -74.61
CA ASP A 549 55.29 -108.99 -75.30
C ASP A 549 56.18 -110.24 -75.35
N LYS A 550 56.25 -111.06 -74.28
CA LYS A 550 56.87 -112.41 -74.31
C LYS A 550 56.20 -113.33 -75.34
N THR A 551 54.87 -113.35 -75.44
CA THR A 551 54.18 -114.14 -76.47
C THR A 551 54.52 -113.64 -77.87
N ARG A 552 54.67 -112.33 -78.08
CA ARG A 552 55.10 -111.77 -79.37
C ARG A 552 56.53 -112.16 -79.71
N GLU A 553 57.47 -112.13 -78.76
CA GLU A 553 58.83 -112.64 -78.99
C GLU A 553 58.84 -114.14 -79.35
N LEU A 554 57.95 -114.95 -78.74
CA LEU A 554 57.83 -116.37 -79.06
C LEU A 554 57.20 -116.61 -80.44
N GLU A 555 56.21 -115.80 -80.83
CA GLU A 555 55.63 -115.80 -82.19
C GLU A 555 56.66 -115.34 -83.24
N GLU A 556 57.49 -114.35 -82.92
CA GLU A 556 58.56 -113.84 -83.78
C GLU A 556 59.65 -114.89 -83.98
N ARG A 557 60.17 -115.50 -82.90
CA ARG A 557 61.11 -116.63 -82.96
C ARG A 557 60.53 -117.82 -83.77
N LEU A 558 59.23 -118.09 -83.63
CA LEU A 558 58.54 -119.13 -84.40
C LEU A 558 58.41 -118.75 -85.89
N ALA A 559 58.27 -117.47 -86.22
CA ALA A 559 58.26 -116.96 -87.60
C ALA A 559 59.66 -117.01 -88.22
N GLU A 560 60.72 -116.65 -87.48
CA GLU A 560 62.12 -116.81 -87.89
C GLU A 560 62.45 -118.29 -88.18
N GLU A 561 62.08 -119.20 -87.28
CA GLU A 561 62.20 -120.66 -87.47
C GLU A 561 61.52 -121.13 -88.76
N ARG A 562 60.29 -120.67 -89.03
CA ARG A 562 59.56 -120.99 -90.28
C ARG A 562 60.28 -120.43 -91.51
N HIS A 563 60.77 -119.20 -91.46
CA HIS A 563 61.48 -118.57 -92.57
C HIS A 563 62.83 -119.26 -92.85
N GLN A 564 63.57 -119.67 -91.82
CA GLN A 564 64.81 -120.44 -91.99
C GLN A 564 64.53 -121.79 -92.69
N ARG A 565 63.46 -122.50 -92.31
CA ARG A 565 63.04 -123.74 -92.99
C ARG A 565 62.65 -123.49 -94.46
N GLU A 566 61.97 -122.38 -94.75
CA GLU A 566 61.61 -121.99 -96.12
C GLU A 566 62.84 -121.68 -96.98
N VAL A 567 63.83 -120.96 -96.44
CA VAL A 567 65.11 -120.68 -97.13
C VAL A 567 65.90 -121.96 -97.41
N VAL A 568 65.90 -122.93 -96.50
CA VAL A 568 66.51 -124.26 -96.73
C VAL A 568 65.78 -125.01 -97.85
N GLY A 569 64.45 -125.14 -97.77
CA GLY A 569 63.64 -125.80 -98.80
C GLY A 569 63.68 -125.10 -100.17
N SER A 570 63.94 -123.79 -100.20
CA SER A 570 64.18 -123.03 -101.43
C SER A 570 65.50 -123.43 -102.10
N LYS A 571 66.60 -123.54 -101.34
CA LYS A 571 67.89 -124.02 -101.84
C LYS A 571 67.80 -125.46 -102.35
N GLU A 572 67.13 -126.34 -101.61
CA GLU A 572 66.92 -127.74 -101.99
C GLU A 572 66.13 -127.87 -103.31
N LYS A 573 65.08 -127.05 -103.49
CA LYS A 573 64.35 -126.96 -104.77
C LYS A 573 65.22 -126.44 -105.92
N GLN A 574 66.13 -125.49 -105.68
CA GLN A 574 67.06 -125.02 -106.71
C GLN A 574 68.09 -126.10 -107.12
N GLU A 575 68.49 -126.97 -106.20
CA GLU A 575 69.35 -128.13 -106.49
C GLU A 575 68.63 -129.13 -107.41
N VAL A 576 67.40 -129.50 -107.06
CA VAL A 576 66.54 -130.41 -107.85
C VAL A 576 66.23 -129.84 -109.23
N GLN A 577 65.91 -128.54 -109.33
CA GLN A 577 65.62 -127.89 -110.61
C GLN A 577 66.84 -127.90 -111.55
N ARG A 578 68.06 -127.87 -111.02
CA ARG A 578 69.29 -127.96 -111.83
C ARG A 578 69.42 -129.33 -112.49
N ILE A 579 69.12 -130.41 -111.76
CA ILE A 579 69.13 -131.79 -112.26
C ILE A 579 68.04 -132.00 -113.33
N VAL A 580 66.83 -131.48 -113.10
CA VAL A 580 65.70 -131.56 -114.04
C VAL A 580 65.98 -130.86 -115.37
N ASN A 581 66.76 -129.76 -115.35
CA ASN A 581 67.10 -129.02 -116.56
C ASN A 581 68.08 -129.77 -117.48
N GLU A 582 68.98 -130.59 -116.92
CA GLU A 582 69.95 -131.36 -117.72
C GLU A 582 69.25 -132.51 -118.48
N LEU A 583 68.40 -133.28 -117.78
CA LEU A 583 67.57 -134.34 -118.38
C LEU A 583 66.63 -133.81 -119.48
N ASN A 584 66.13 -132.58 -119.35
CA ASN A 584 65.32 -131.95 -120.39
C ASN A 584 66.12 -131.64 -121.67
N ARG A 585 67.44 -131.47 -121.57
CA ARG A 585 68.33 -131.15 -122.69
C ARG A 585 68.57 -132.36 -123.61
N GLU A 586 68.65 -133.55 -123.03
CA GLU A 586 68.66 -134.81 -123.78
C GLU A 586 67.28 -135.07 -124.41
N ALA A 587 66.21 -134.84 -123.66
CA ALA A 587 64.83 -135.05 -124.11
C ALA A 587 64.36 -134.08 -125.21
N THR A 588 65.04 -132.95 -125.45
CA THR A 588 64.74 -132.07 -126.60
C THR A 588 65.38 -132.55 -127.89
N SER A 589 66.60 -133.11 -127.85
CA SER A 589 67.27 -133.66 -129.05
C SER A 589 66.44 -134.76 -129.73
N ALA A 590 65.71 -135.57 -128.94
CA ALA A 590 64.82 -136.61 -129.46
C ALA A 590 63.45 -136.10 -129.98
N LYS A 591 63.09 -134.84 -129.74
CA LYS A 591 61.79 -134.26 -130.14
C LYS A 591 61.84 -133.49 -131.47
N GLU A 592 63.02 -133.06 -131.90
CA GLU A 592 63.18 -132.28 -133.14
C GLU A 592 62.81 -133.10 -134.40
N GLU A 593 63.10 -134.41 -134.41
CA GLU A 593 62.72 -135.31 -135.52
C GLU A 593 61.20 -135.49 -135.63
N ASN A 594 60.50 -135.61 -134.49
CA ASN A 594 59.06 -135.88 -134.45
C ASN A 594 58.23 -134.68 -134.98
N ARG A 595 58.74 -133.45 -134.81
CA ARG A 595 58.07 -132.20 -135.22
C ARG A 595 57.82 -132.06 -136.72
N LYS A 596 58.53 -132.80 -137.58
CA LYS A 596 58.32 -132.74 -139.04
C LYS A 596 57.01 -133.39 -139.52
N LEU A 597 56.35 -134.24 -138.73
CA LEU A 597 55.26 -135.10 -139.23
C LEU A 597 53.83 -134.72 -138.79
N ARG A 598 53.64 -133.85 -137.79
CA ARG A 598 52.31 -133.58 -137.20
C ARG A 598 51.63 -132.24 -137.57
N LYS A 599 52.26 -131.39 -138.40
CA LYS A 599 51.85 -129.98 -138.57
C LYS A 599 50.62 -129.72 -139.49
N ASN A 600 49.93 -130.77 -139.96
CA ASN A 600 48.99 -130.67 -141.09
C ASN A 600 47.50 -130.95 -140.78
N LEU A 601 47.09 -131.22 -139.53
CA LEU A 601 45.79 -131.88 -139.27
C LEU A 601 44.62 -131.00 -138.78
N SER A 602 44.66 -130.47 -137.55
CA SER A 602 43.44 -130.14 -136.77
C SER A 602 42.87 -128.72 -136.97
N ALA A 603 42.85 -128.19 -138.19
CA ALA A 603 42.34 -126.85 -138.49
C ALA A 603 40.81 -126.79 -138.75
N GLN A 604 40.00 -127.63 -138.07
CA GLN A 604 38.57 -127.85 -138.42
C GLN A 604 37.55 -127.85 -137.27
N GLU A 605 37.94 -127.76 -135.99
CA GLU A 605 37.02 -128.08 -134.87
C GLU A 605 36.19 -126.91 -134.30
N ILE A 606 36.24 -125.70 -134.88
CA ILE A 606 35.78 -124.46 -134.22
C ILE A 606 34.27 -124.14 -134.37
N GLU A 607 33.54 -124.74 -135.32
CA GLU A 607 32.14 -124.34 -135.61
C GLU A 607 31.05 -124.88 -134.64
N ALA A 608 31.39 -125.79 -133.71
CA ALA A 608 30.39 -126.66 -133.08
C ALA A 608 29.58 -126.08 -131.89
N ALA A 609 29.95 -124.94 -131.30
CA ALA A 609 29.52 -124.58 -129.94
C ALA A 609 28.29 -123.65 -129.81
N THR A 610 27.84 -123.02 -130.89
CA THR A 610 26.84 -121.91 -130.89
C THR A 610 25.39 -122.30 -130.57
N TRP A 611 25.14 -123.55 -130.16
CA TRP A 611 23.79 -124.10 -130.01
C TRP A 611 23.24 -124.19 -128.59
N LYS A 612 24.05 -123.91 -127.55
CA LYS A 612 23.62 -124.08 -126.14
C LYS A 612 22.72 -122.97 -125.58
N GLU A 613 22.68 -121.79 -126.22
CA GLU A 613 22.07 -120.58 -125.66
C GLU A 613 20.53 -120.60 -125.64
N ARG A 614 19.88 -121.42 -126.48
CA ARG A 614 18.40 -121.47 -126.61
C ARG A 614 17.67 -122.40 -125.65
N LEU A 615 18.36 -123.04 -124.70
CA LEU A 615 17.75 -124.06 -123.83
C LEU A 615 17.15 -123.49 -122.53
N LEU A 616 17.76 -122.45 -121.96
CA LEU A 616 17.40 -121.92 -120.63
C LEU A 616 16.04 -121.19 -120.58
N ASP A 617 15.65 -120.52 -121.66
CA ASP A 617 14.40 -119.72 -121.71
C ASP A 617 13.12 -120.59 -121.67
N LEU A 618 13.22 -121.89 -121.91
CA LEU A 618 12.08 -122.82 -121.85
C LEU A 618 11.81 -123.36 -120.44
N GLU A 619 12.81 -123.39 -119.54
CA GLU A 619 12.66 -124.02 -118.22
C GLU A 619 11.86 -123.16 -117.23
N ASN A 620 11.95 -121.82 -117.32
CA ASN A 620 11.17 -120.92 -116.44
C ASN A 620 9.66 -120.92 -116.78
N ASN A 621 9.30 -121.14 -118.05
CA ASN A 621 7.90 -121.13 -118.50
C ASN A 621 7.10 -122.38 -118.08
N LEU A 622 7.74 -123.35 -117.40
CA LEU A 622 7.08 -124.56 -116.85
C LEU A 622 6.75 -124.46 -115.35
N ARG A 623 6.88 -123.27 -114.73
CA ARG A 623 6.54 -123.03 -113.31
C ARG A 623 5.20 -122.31 -113.08
N GLU A 624 4.41 -122.07 -114.13
CA GLU A 624 3.20 -121.24 -114.05
C GLU A 624 1.88 -122.04 -113.90
N THR A 625 1.87 -123.36 -114.11
CA THR A 625 0.62 -124.11 -114.39
C THR A 625 0.27 -125.23 -113.39
N LEU A 626 0.27 -124.94 -112.08
CA LEU A 626 -0.27 -125.85 -111.05
C LEU A 626 -0.82 -125.09 -109.82
N GLY A 627 -2.11 -124.76 -109.85
CA GLY A 627 -2.91 -124.45 -108.63
C GLY A 627 -3.44 -125.75 -107.99
N ASP A 628 -4.18 -125.75 -106.88
CA ASP A 628 -4.62 -124.69 -105.95
C ASP A 628 -4.81 -125.37 -104.56
N LEU A 629 -5.52 -124.98 -103.48
CA LEU A 629 -6.52 -123.95 -103.12
C LEU A 629 -6.51 -123.83 -101.59
N THR A 630 -6.73 -122.62 -101.01
CA THR A 630 -7.46 -122.35 -99.73
C THR A 630 -7.32 -120.90 -99.21
N GLY A 631 -8.09 -119.97 -99.77
CA GLY A 631 -8.14 -118.58 -99.29
C GLY A 631 -9.08 -118.37 -98.08
N SER A 632 -8.60 -118.53 -96.83
CA SER A 632 -9.39 -118.16 -95.62
C SER A 632 -8.59 -117.80 -94.35
N ARG A 633 -7.27 -117.57 -94.43
CA ARG A 633 -6.43 -117.28 -93.24
C ARG A 633 -5.54 -116.05 -93.36
N SER A 634 -5.02 -115.74 -94.56
CA SER A 634 -4.09 -114.63 -94.79
C SER A 634 -4.75 -113.24 -94.69
N SER A 635 -5.95 -113.05 -95.23
CA SER A 635 -6.69 -111.78 -95.13
C SER A 635 -7.12 -111.48 -93.70
N LEU A 636 -7.55 -112.49 -92.94
CA LEU A 636 -7.90 -112.35 -91.52
C LEU A 636 -6.66 -111.94 -90.71
N ILE A 637 -5.51 -112.60 -90.90
CA ILE A 637 -4.25 -112.23 -90.23
C ILE A 637 -3.83 -110.81 -90.63
N SER A 638 -3.90 -110.42 -91.91
CA SER A 638 -3.56 -109.06 -92.37
C SER A 638 -4.44 -107.99 -91.71
N ASN A 639 -5.74 -108.23 -91.61
CA ASN A 639 -6.67 -107.32 -90.93
C ASN A 639 -6.46 -107.30 -89.41
N ILE A 640 -6.16 -108.44 -88.77
CA ILE A 640 -5.81 -108.51 -87.35
C ILE A 640 -4.52 -107.71 -87.09
N MET A 641 -3.48 -107.87 -87.91
CA MET A 641 -2.22 -107.13 -87.75
C MET A 641 -2.38 -105.62 -87.99
N LYS A 642 -3.30 -105.20 -88.88
CA LYS A 642 -3.69 -103.79 -89.02
C LYS A 642 -4.41 -103.28 -87.77
N LEU A 643 -5.44 -103.98 -87.30
CA LEU A 643 -6.19 -103.59 -86.10
C LEU A 643 -5.31 -103.60 -84.84
N GLN A 644 -4.33 -104.51 -84.73
CA GLN A 644 -3.32 -104.50 -83.67
C GLN A 644 -2.43 -103.25 -83.78
N LYS A 645 -1.92 -102.92 -84.98
CA LYS A 645 -1.10 -101.72 -85.17
C LYS A 645 -1.88 -100.42 -84.98
N GLU A 646 -3.16 -100.39 -85.34
CA GLU A 646 -4.07 -99.26 -85.10
C GLU A 646 -4.41 -99.13 -83.61
N LEU A 647 -4.58 -100.24 -82.89
CA LEU A 647 -4.72 -100.27 -81.42
C LEU A 647 -3.44 -99.83 -80.71
N GLU A 648 -2.27 -100.25 -81.19
CA GLU A 648 -0.96 -99.81 -80.68
C GLU A 648 -0.71 -98.31 -80.94
N SER A 649 -1.05 -97.81 -82.15
CA SER A 649 -0.96 -96.37 -82.47
C SER A 649 -1.89 -95.56 -81.59
N THR A 650 -3.16 -95.95 -81.49
CA THR A 650 -4.15 -95.23 -80.65
C THR A 650 -3.83 -95.32 -79.16
N ALA A 651 -3.22 -96.42 -78.68
CA ALA A 651 -2.70 -96.51 -77.31
C ALA A 651 -1.51 -95.56 -77.08
N LEU A 652 -0.55 -95.48 -78.01
CA LEU A 652 0.58 -94.54 -77.92
C LEU A 652 0.14 -93.08 -78.05
N GLU A 653 -0.85 -92.79 -78.89
CA GLU A 653 -1.47 -91.46 -79.01
C GLU A 653 -2.25 -91.08 -77.73
N LEU A 654 -2.95 -92.03 -77.11
CA LEU A 654 -3.65 -91.83 -75.84
C LEU A 654 -2.66 -91.61 -74.69
N GLU A 655 -1.58 -92.38 -74.61
CA GLU A 655 -0.52 -92.15 -73.62
C GLU A 655 0.21 -90.83 -73.85
N SER A 656 0.38 -90.42 -75.12
CA SER A 656 0.90 -89.09 -75.47
C SER A 656 -0.06 -87.96 -75.12
N THR A 657 -1.38 -88.16 -75.15
CA THR A 657 -2.34 -87.14 -74.69
C THR A 657 -2.46 -87.10 -73.17
N ARG A 658 -2.27 -88.22 -72.46
CA ARG A 658 -2.11 -88.26 -70.99
C ARG A 658 -0.87 -87.49 -70.53
N ALA A 659 0.31 -87.81 -71.07
CA ALA A 659 1.54 -87.09 -70.70
C ALA A 659 1.41 -85.57 -70.96
N LYS A 660 0.80 -85.17 -72.08
CA LYS A 660 0.50 -83.76 -72.37
C LYS A 660 -0.56 -83.15 -71.44
N LEU A 661 -1.46 -83.94 -70.85
CA LEU A 661 -2.42 -83.47 -69.84
C LEU A 661 -1.71 -83.29 -68.49
N ASP A 662 -0.87 -84.23 -68.08
CA ASP A 662 -0.07 -84.16 -66.85
C ASP A 662 0.93 -82.99 -66.87
N ASP A 663 1.58 -82.75 -68.03
CA ASP A 663 2.38 -81.54 -68.32
C ASP A 663 1.55 -80.26 -68.14
N LYS A 664 0.28 -80.26 -68.57
CA LYS A 664 -0.61 -79.10 -68.46
C LYS A 664 -1.12 -78.91 -67.04
N GLU A 665 -1.45 -79.98 -66.32
CA GLU A 665 -1.84 -79.88 -64.91
C GLU A 665 -0.68 -79.42 -64.04
N SER A 666 0.55 -79.93 -64.25
CA SER A 666 1.72 -79.45 -63.51
C SER A 666 2.04 -77.98 -63.80
N LEU A 667 1.93 -77.56 -65.06
CA LEU A 667 2.09 -76.15 -65.45
C LEU A 667 0.98 -75.25 -64.88
N LEU A 668 -0.27 -75.74 -64.76
CA LEU A 668 -1.35 -75.02 -64.07
C LEU A 668 -1.09 -74.94 -62.56
N ARG A 669 -0.74 -76.03 -61.88
CA ARG A 669 -0.37 -76.04 -60.45
C ARG A 669 0.79 -75.08 -60.15
N ASN A 670 1.82 -75.07 -60.99
CA ASN A 670 2.95 -74.15 -60.88
C ASN A 670 2.54 -72.68 -61.10
N ARG A 671 1.68 -72.42 -62.10
CA ARG A 671 1.11 -71.09 -62.35
C ARG A 671 0.29 -70.59 -61.16
N ASP A 672 -0.57 -71.43 -60.60
CA ASP A 672 -1.49 -71.02 -59.55
C ASP A 672 -0.75 -70.84 -58.21
N ALA A 673 0.29 -71.63 -57.93
CA ALA A 673 1.23 -71.37 -56.84
C ALA A 673 1.99 -70.04 -56.99
N LEU A 674 2.39 -69.66 -58.21
CA LEU A 674 3.01 -68.35 -58.50
C LEU A 674 2.00 -67.19 -58.36
N LEU A 675 0.74 -67.40 -58.70
CA LEU A 675 -0.33 -66.42 -58.48
C LEU A 675 -0.63 -66.24 -56.99
N GLU A 676 -0.60 -67.32 -56.21
CA GLU A 676 -0.73 -67.27 -54.74
C GLU A 676 0.46 -66.56 -54.10
N SER A 677 1.71 -66.88 -54.49
CA SER A 677 2.90 -66.21 -53.94
C SER A 677 2.90 -64.72 -54.25
N HIS A 678 2.60 -64.32 -55.49
CA HIS A 678 2.46 -62.91 -55.87
C HIS A 678 1.26 -62.23 -55.15
N GLY A 679 0.18 -62.98 -54.89
CA GLY A 679 -0.97 -62.51 -54.09
C GLY A 679 -0.67 -62.34 -52.60
N LEU A 680 0.31 -63.08 -52.06
CA LEU A 680 0.85 -62.90 -50.71
C LEU A 680 1.84 -61.72 -50.66
N GLU A 681 2.75 -61.62 -51.63
CA GLU A 681 3.70 -60.51 -51.74
C GLU A 681 3.00 -59.16 -51.93
N SER A 682 1.98 -59.10 -52.80
CA SER A 682 1.16 -57.90 -53.01
C SER A 682 0.45 -57.44 -51.72
N ARG A 683 -0.12 -58.38 -50.96
CA ARG A 683 -0.69 -58.10 -49.63
C ARG A 683 0.36 -57.59 -48.66
N LYS A 684 1.52 -58.26 -48.57
CA LYS A 684 2.64 -57.86 -47.71
C LYS A 684 3.18 -56.46 -48.06
N LEU A 685 3.25 -56.11 -49.34
CA LEU A 685 3.65 -54.77 -49.80
C LEU A 685 2.61 -53.70 -49.47
N ALA A 686 1.31 -53.99 -49.62
CA ALA A 686 0.23 -53.10 -49.20
C ALA A 686 0.24 -52.89 -47.66
N GLU A 687 0.44 -53.95 -46.90
CA GLU A 687 0.61 -53.93 -45.44
C GLU A 687 1.83 -53.10 -44.98
N LEU A 688 2.95 -53.19 -45.70
CA LEU A 688 4.15 -52.38 -45.41
C LEU A 688 3.91 -50.90 -45.77
N LEU A 689 3.27 -50.62 -46.92
CA LEU A 689 2.87 -49.27 -47.33
C LEU A 689 1.93 -48.63 -46.30
N ASP A 690 0.94 -49.37 -45.79
CA ASP A 690 0.02 -48.84 -44.80
C ASP A 690 0.64 -48.73 -43.41
N ARG A 691 1.57 -49.62 -42.99
CA ARG A 691 2.39 -49.39 -41.80
C ARG A 691 3.25 -48.12 -41.93
N GLU A 692 3.88 -47.89 -43.09
CA GLU A 692 4.65 -46.67 -43.37
C GLU A 692 3.77 -45.40 -43.35
N ARG A 693 2.54 -45.48 -43.87
CA ARG A 693 1.53 -44.39 -43.80
C ARG A 693 1.01 -44.15 -42.38
N HIS A 694 0.99 -45.17 -41.51
CA HIS A 694 0.66 -45.01 -40.09
C HIS A 694 1.81 -44.36 -39.34
N ALA A 695 3.05 -44.83 -39.54
CA ALA A 695 4.27 -44.23 -38.98
C ALA A 695 4.37 -42.74 -39.34
N ARG A 696 4.31 -42.36 -40.63
CA ARG A 696 4.35 -40.95 -41.04
C ARG A 696 3.22 -40.07 -40.46
N ARG A 697 2.08 -40.65 -40.08
CA ARG A 697 1.00 -39.92 -39.38
C ARG A 697 1.33 -39.73 -37.90
N ALA A 698 1.87 -40.74 -37.23
CA ALA A 698 2.37 -40.63 -35.86
C ALA A 698 3.54 -39.64 -35.77
N ASP A 699 4.52 -39.73 -36.68
CA ASP A 699 5.66 -38.80 -36.78
C ASP A 699 5.17 -37.36 -36.96
N LYS A 700 4.20 -37.14 -37.86
CA LYS A 700 3.61 -35.82 -38.09
C LYS A 700 2.88 -35.31 -36.84
N GLN A 701 2.09 -36.14 -36.16
CA GLN A 701 1.39 -35.76 -34.93
C GLN A 701 2.37 -35.44 -33.79
N SER A 702 3.42 -36.26 -33.63
CA SER A 702 4.52 -36.03 -32.70
C SER A 702 5.24 -34.71 -32.99
N PHE A 703 5.59 -34.44 -34.25
CA PHE A 703 6.19 -33.17 -34.68
C PHE A 703 5.26 -31.97 -34.43
N GLU A 704 3.96 -32.06 -34.77
CA GLU A 704 3.00 -31.00 -34.49
C GLU A 704 2.82 -30.76 -32.97
N GLN A 705 2.91 -31.80 -32.15
CA GLN A 705 2.83 -31.70 -30.69
C GLN A 705 4.11 -31.09 -30.09
N ALA A 706 5.28 -31.52 -30.55
CA ALA A 706 6.56 -30.91 -30.20
C ALA A 706 6.63 -29.44 -30.62
N LEU A 707 6.09 -29.10 -31.80
CA LEU A 707 6.00 -27.73 -32.30
C LEU A 707 5.06 -26.87 -31.44
N LYS A 708 3.89 -27.39 -31.03
CA LYS A 708 2.98 -26.71 -30.08
C LYS A 708 3.66 -26.49 -28.73
N SER A 709 4.32 -27.51 -28.18
CA SER A 709 5.08 -27.43 -26.93
C SER A 709 6.19 -26.37 -27.00
N HIS A 710 6.97 -26.35 -28.08
CA HIS A 710 8.00 -25.34 -28.32
C HIS A 710 7.42 -23.91 -28.42
N HIS A 711 6.26 -23.73 -29.07
CA HIS A 711 5.59 -22.42 -29.11
C HIS A 711 5.05 -21.99 -27.74
N GLN A 712 4.56 -22.93 -26.92
CA GLN A 712 4.14 -22.66 -25.55
C GLN A 712 5.34 -22.26 -24.67
N ALA A 713 6.43 -23.05 -24.70
CA ALA A 713 7.67 -22.76 -23.99
C ALA A 713 8.26 -21.40 -24.40
N SER A 714 8.28 -21.09 -25.70
CA SER A 714 8.74 -19.79 -26.23
C SER A 714 7.91 -18.60 -25.72
N ARG A 715 6.58 -18.76 -25.61
CA ARG A 715 5.70 -17.75 -24.98
C ARG A 715 6.00 -17.59 -23.49
N THR A 716 6.15 -18.69 -22.75
CA THR A 716 6.50 -18.67 -21.32
C THR A 716 7.89 -18.04 -21.08
N ILE A 717 8.89 -18.33 -21.92
CA ILE A 717 10.21 -17.68 -21.87
C ILE A 717 10.08 -16.18 -22.14
N THR A 718 9.26 -15.77 -23.12
CA THR A 718 9.02 -14.35 -23.43
C THR A 718 8.36 -13.61 -22.26
N GLN A 719 7.35 -14.23 -21.63
CA GLN A 719 6.66 -13.69 -20.45
C GLN A 719 7.57 -13.64 -19.20
N ASN A 720 8.42 -14.65 -19.01
CA ASN A 720 9.41 -14.63 -17.93
C ASN A 720 10.46 -13.54 -18.18
N ASN A 721 10.90 -13.33 -19.42
CA ASN A 721 11.84 -12.26 -19.77
C ASN A 721 11.24 -10.85 -19.58
N SER A 722 9.95 -10.64 -19.87
CA SER A 722 9.30 -9.34 -19.56
C SER A 722 9.22 -9.13 -18.05
N ARG A 723 8.81 -10.15 -17.28
CA ARG A 723 8.76 -10.10 -15.81
C ARG A 723 10.14 -9.88 -15.18
N ILE A 724 11.20 -10.47 -15.73
CA ILE A 724 12.60 -10.21 -15.31
C ILE A 724 12.96 -8.75 -15.58
N SER A 725 12.67 -8.22 -16.78
CA SER A 725 12.91 -6.81 -17.11
C SER A 725 12.13 -5.85 -16.20
N GLU A 726 10.89 -6.17 -15.85
CA GLU A 726 10.08 -5.40 -14.89
C GLU A 726 10.71 -5.40 -13.49
N LEU A 727 11.14 -6.56 -12.99
CA LEU A 727 11.83 -6.70 -11.70
C LEU A 727 13.20 -6.01 -11.68
N GLU A 728 13.97 -6.07 -12.76
CA GLU A 728 15.22 -5.32 -12.93
C GLU A 728 14.97 -3.81 -12.95
N ASN A 729 13.92 -3.35 -13.62
CA ASN A 729 13.53 -1.94 -13.62
C ASN A 729 13.06 -1.46 -12.25
N ALA A 730 12.29 -2.26 -11.50
CA ALA A 730 11.91 -1.98 -10.12
C ALA A 730 13.15 -1.88 -9.21
N ARG A 731 14.03 -2.91 -9.23
CA ARG A 731 15.30 -2.92 -8.50
C ARG A 731 16.19 -1.72 -8.83
N ASN A 732 16.22 -1.29 -10.09
CA ASN A 732 16.96 -0.11 -10.52
C ASN A 732 16.31 1.22 -10.09
N GLN A 733 14.99 1.27 -9.91
CA GLN A 733 14.30 2.40 -9.29
C GLN A 733 14.58 2.45 -7.78
N ASP A 734 14.51 1.33 -7.08
CA ASP A 734 14.79 1.26 -5.63
C ASP A 734 16.25 1.54 -5.31
N ARG A 735 17.19 1.09 -6.15
CA ARG A 735 18.60 1.51 -6.04
C ARG A 735 18.76 3.02 -6.18
N LYS A 736 18.04 3.67 -7.10
CA LYS A 736 18.04 5.14 -7.25
C LYS A 736 17.40 5.84 -6.06
N ARG A 737 16.29 5.31 -5.52
CA ARG A 737 15.63 5.81 -4.30
C ARG A 737 16.59 5.74 -3.12
N PHE A 738 17.24 4.60 -2.89
CA PHE A 738 18.22 4.39 -1.83
C PHE A 738 19.40 5.36 -1.95
N THR A 739 20.04 5.47 -3.13
CA THR A 739 21.13 6.44 -3.35
C THR A 739 20.66 7.90 -3.14
N THR A 740 19.41 8.23 -3.45
CA THR A 740 18.84 9.56 -3.21
C THR A 740 18.63 9.83 -1.72
N LEU A 741 18.10 8.86 -0.96
CA LEU A 741 17.94 8.95 0.50
C LEU A 741 19.30 9.00 1.21
N GLU A 742 20.27 8.18 0.79
CA GLU A 742 21.62 8.20 1.32
C GLU A 742 22.30 9.57 1.10
N GLN A 743 22.13 10.17 -0.09
CA GLN A 743 22.61 11.53 -0.33
C GLN A 743 21.89 12.55 0.56
N GLN A 744 20.57 12.46 0.72
CA GLN A 744 19.81 13.35 1.62
C GLN A 744 20.28 13.25 3.07
N PHE A 745 20.55 12.05 3.59
CA PHE A 745 21.10 11.89 4.95
C PHE A 745 22.54 12.41 5.07
N ARG A 746 23.38 12.23 4.04
CA ARG A 746 24.72 12.84 3.98
C ARG A 746 24.65 14.37 3.98
N ASP A 747 23.73 14.94 3.20
CA ASP A 747 23.51 16.39 3.12
C ASP A 747 23.00 16.93 4.47
N GLN A 748 21.99 16.31 5.07
CA GLN A 748 21.47 16.67 6.40
C GLN A 748 22.54 16.60 7.50
N LEU A 749 23.37 15.55 7.52
CA LEU A 749 24.50 15.45 8.45
C LEU A 749 25.51 16.58 8.21
N SER A 750 25.76 16.96 6.95
CA SER A 750 26.64 18.08 6.62
C SER A 750 26.08 19.41 7.13
N GLU A 751 24.79 19.69 6.90
CA GLU A 751 24.10 20.91 7.36
C GLU A 751 24.07 21.00 8.89
N ARG A 752 23.74 19.89 9.56
CA ARG A 752 23.79 19.76 11.03
C ARG A 752 25.18 20.13 11.55
N ASN A 753 26.24 19.62 10.93
CA ASN A 753 27.62 19.90 11.37
C ASN A 753 28.03 21.37 11.11
N VAL A 754 27.55 22.01 10.03
CA VAL A 754 27.72 23.46 9.80
C VAL A 754 26.98 24.27 10.87
N MET A 755 25.73 23.92 11.17
CA MET A 755 24.92 24.60 12.18
C MET A 755 25.60 24.52 13.56
N LEU A 756 26.04 23.33 13.96
CA LEU A 756 26.75 23.10 15.22
C LEU A 756 28.08 23.88 15.31
N LEU A 757 28.84 23.95 14.21
CA LEU A 757 30.05 24.77 14.14
C LEU A 757 29.74 26.27 14.29
N ASN A 758 28.62 26.74 13.75
CA ASN A 758 28.18 28.13 13.88
C ASN A 758 27.64 28.45 15.28
N ILE A 759 26.94 27.51 15.93
CA ILE A 759 26.53 27.63 17.33
C ILE A 759 27.76 27.69 18.24
N TRP A 760 28.74 26.81 18.03
CA TRP A 760 30.02 26.83 18.75
C TRP A 760 30.71 28.20 18.63
N LYS A 761 30.91 28.71 17.41
CA LYS A 761 31.52 30.03 17.16
C LYS A 761 30.81 31.17 17.89
N ARG A 762 29.47 31.13 17.97
CA ARG A 762 28.66 32.13 18.70
C ARG A 762 28.79 32.00 20.21
N LEU A 763 28.68 30.77 20.75
CA LEU A 763 28.81 30.52 22.19
C LEU A 763 30.21 30.84 22.71
N SER A 764 31.27 30.42 22.02
CA SER A 764 32.65 30.73 22.40
C SER A 764 32.92 32.24 22.39
N ALA A 765 32.36 32.98 21.44
CA ALA A 765 32.45 34.44 21.40
C ALA A 765 31.74 35.12 22.59
N MET A 766 30.58 34.60 23.02
CA MET A 766 29.87 35.10 24.21
C MET A 766 30.58 34.76 25.54
N CYS A 767 31.37 33.68 25.58
CA CYS A 767 32.19 33.33 26.75
C CYS A 767 33.46 34.19 26.89
N GLY A 768 33.85 34.94 25.84
CA GLY A 768 35.06 35.76 25.81
C GLY A 768 36.33 35.00 25.41
N PRO A 769 37.40 35.74 25.04
CA PRO A 769 38.58 35.17 24.41
C PRO A 769 39.36 34.21 25.32
N ASP A 770 39.51 34.51 26.61
CA ASP A 770 40.34 33.70 27.52
C ASP A 770 39.71 32.32 27.78
N TRP A 771 38.38 32.29 27.91
CA TRP A 771 37.59 31.06 27.96
C TRP A 771 37.70 30.29 26.64
N ALA A 772 37.56 30.98 25.51
CA ALA A 772 37.57 30.37 24.19
C ALA A 772 38.92 29.72 23.87
N HIS A 773 40.06 30.36 24.18
CA HIS A 773 41.37 29.72 24.03
C HIS A 773 41.48 28.46 24.89
N SER A 774 41.12 28.57 26.18
CA SER A 774 41.24 27.48 27.17
C SER A 774 40.39 26.25 26.84
N ASN A 775 39.25 26.43 26.15
CA ASN A 775 38.30 25.35 25.82
C ASN A 775 38.21 25.09 24.29
N SER A 776 39.13 25.65 23.50
CA SER A 776 39.08 25.58 22.03
C SER A 776 39.28 24.17 21.46
N LEU A 777 40.13 23.36 22.08
CA LEU A 777 40.61 22.10 21.52
C LEU A 777 39.69 20.91 21.89
N ILE A 778 39.41 20.08 20.88
CA ILE A 778 38.76 18.78 21.00
C ILE A 778 39.82 17.72 20.72
N ASN A 779 40.32 17.04 21.76
CA ASN A 779 41.39 16.03 21.64
C ASN A 779 42.61 16.51 20.82
N GLY A 780 42.98 17.78 20.98
CA GLY A 780 44.11 18.41 20.27
C GLY A 780 43.77 19.09 18.93
N ASN A 781 42.54 18.97 18.42
CA ASN A 781 42.12 19.60 17.16
C ASN A 781 41.18 20.80 17.39
N LEU A 782 41.24 21.80 16.50
CA LEU A 782 40.27 22.91 16.48
C LEU A 782 38.92 22.43 15.91
N PRO A 783 37.77 23.00 16.32
CA PRO A 783 36.46 22.53 15.86
C PRO A 783 36.24 22.89 14.38
N SER A 784 36.09 21.87 13.54
CA SER A 784 35.78 21.95 12.11
C SER A 784 34.56 21.08 11.77
N GLN A 785 33.99 21.22 10.57
CA GLN A 785 32.87 20.40 10.13
C GLN A 785 33.22 18.89 10.07
N GLU A 786 34.48 18.58 9.74
CA GLU A 786 35.01 17.20 9.71
C GLU A 786 35.21 16.65 11.12
N VAL A 787 35.78 17.45 12.02
CA VAL A 787 35.97 17.08 13.44
C VAL A 787 34.62 16.86 14.12
N ILE A 788 33.63 17.74 13.88
CA ILE A 788 32.27 17.63 14.42
C ILE A 788 31.50 16.43 13.80
N GLY A 789 31.78 16.10 12.54
CA GLY A 789 31.18 14.95 11.86
C GLY A 789 31.75 13.60 12.27
N ASN A 790 32.99 13.55 12.77
CA ASN A 790 33.63 12.33 13.23
C ASN A 790 33.18 11.96 14.65
N ILE A 791 32.57 10.78 14.78
CA ILE A 791 32.00 10.24 16.03
C ILE A 791 33.01 10.17 17.19
N LEU A 792 34.32 10.05 16.92
CA LEU A 792 35.38 9.99 17.94
C LEU A 792 35.61 11.33 18.66
N PHE A 793 35.30 12.46 18.02
CA PHE A 793 35.45 13.79 18.62
C PHE A 793 34.12 14.37 19.13
N TRP A 794 32.98 13.81 18.70
CA TRP A 794 31.65 14.23 19.10
C TRP A 794 31.42 14.37 20.63
N PRO A 795 31.86 13.43 21.49
CA PRO A 795 31.70 13.58 22.95
C PRO A 795 32.47 14.77 23.52
N GLY A 796 33.67 15.04 23.00
CA GLY A 796 34.50 16.19 23.41
C GLY A 796 33.91 17.51 22.94
N PHE A 797 33.43 17.57 21.69
CA PHE A 797 32.72 18.74 21.17
C PHE A 797 31.46 19.05 21.98
N SER A 798 30.61 18.04 22.22
CA SER A 798 29.38 18.18 23.01
C SER A 798 29.67 18.67 24.44
N ARG A 799 30.71 18.12 25.09
CA ARG A 799 31.18 18.59 26.41
C ARG A 799 31.60 20.06 26.39
N ASN A 800 32.41 20.49 25.43
CA ASN A 800 32.87 21.88 25.34
C ASN A 800 31.69 22.83 25.03
N LEU A 801 30.74 22.40 24.19
CA LEU A 801 29.51 23.14 23.88
C LEU A 801 28.64 23.35 25.14
N LEU A 802 28.44 22.30 25.94
CA LEU A 802 27.70 22.38 27.21
C LEU A 802 28.41 23.25 28.25
N LEU A 803 29.76 23.21 28.31
CA LEU A 803 30.54 24.11 29.16
C LEU A 803 30.41 25.58 28.72
N ALA A 804 30.30 25.85 27.41
CA ALA A 804 30.04 27.20 26.91
C ALA A 804 28.66 27.71 27.36
N VAL A 805 27.60 26.88 27.21
CA VAL A 805 26.25 27.21 27.68
C VAL A 805 26.24 27.53 29.19
N LYS A 806 26.82 26.66 30.02
CA LYS A 806 26.93 26.89 31.48
C LYS A 806 27.71 28.14 31.86
N THR A 807 28.71 28.51 31.05
CA THR A 807 29.47 29.75 31.25
C THR A 807 28.60 30.97 30.93
N VAL A 808 27.82 30.94 29.84
CA VAL A 808 26.86 31.99 29.47
C VAL A 808 25.73 32.12 30.51
N GLU A 809 25.19 31.00 31.00
CA GLU A 809 24.20 30.97 32.10
C GLU A 809 24.74 31.63 33.37
N SER A 810 25.99 31.32 33.75
CA SER A 810 26.67 31.92 34.90
C SER A 810 26.84 33.43 34.72
N VAL A 811 27.25 33.88 33.53
CA VAL A 811 27.37 35.31 33.18
C VAL A 811 26.02 36.02 33.26
N ILE A 812 24.94 35.43 32.74
CA ILE A 812 23.57 35.97 32.80
C ILE A 812 23.09 36.08 34.26
N SER A 813 23.32 35.05 35.07
CA SER A 813 23.02 35.06 36.51
C SER A 813 23.81 36.17 37.23
N GLY A 814 25.09 36.35 36.89
CA GLY A 814 25.94 37.44 37.36
C GLY A 814 25.49 38.83 36.91
N PHE A 815 24.84 38.97 35.75
CA PHE A 815 24.14 40.21 35.39
C PHE A 815 22.89 40.43 36.25
N LYS A 816 22.04 39.41 36.44
CA LYS A 816 20.83 39.49 37.29
C LYS A 816 21.17 39.89 38.74
N SER A 817 22.27 39.35 39.29
CA SER A 817 22.78 39.72 40.61
C SER A 817 23.28 41.17 40.67
N ARG A 818 24.05 41.63 39.67
CA ARG A 818 24.51 43.03 39.58
C ARG A 818 23.36 44.03 39.42
N ILE A 819 22.35 43.70 38.62
CA ILE A 819 21.14 44.52 38.46
C ILE A 819 20.43 44.70 39.81
N LYS A 820 20.17 43.61 40.54
CA LYS A 820 19.62 43.67 41.91
C LYS A 820 20.52 44.44 42.90
N GLY A 821 21.84 44.43 42.67
CA GLY A 821 22.79 45.27 43.40
C GLY A 821 22.52 46.75 43.17
N VAL A 822 22.54 47.19 41.91
CA VAL A 822 22.26 48.57 41.50
C VAL A 822 20.87 49.02 41.94
N GLU A 823 19.83 48.19 41.78
CA GLU A 823 18.46 48.47 42.25
C GLU A 823 18.43 48.77 43.76
N ARG A 824 18.97 47.87 44.59
CA ARG A 824 19.06 48.09 46.05
C ARG A 824 19.81 49.38 46.40
N ASP A 825 20.94 49.62 45.75
CA ASP A 825 21.83 50.71 46.12
C ASP A 825 21.33 52.07 45.61
N LEU A 826 20.57 52.08 44.51
CA LEU A 826 19.74 53.21 44.07
C LEU A 826 18.57 53.47 45.04
N THR A 827 17.87 52.44 45.51
CA THR A 827 16.81 52.58 46.53
C THR A 827 17.35 53.16 47.84
N LYS A 828 18.55 52.74 48.29
CA LYS A 828 19.22 53.36 49.44
C LYS A 828 19.54 54.84 49.21
N GLN A 829 20.03 55.21 48.02
CA GLN A 829 20.28 56.61 47.67
C GLN A 829 18.99 57.43 47.64
N TYR A 830 17.90 56.87 47.12
CA TYR A 830 16.58 57.50 47.13
C TYR A 830 16.07 57.72 48.56
N GLN A 831 16.09 56.69 49.41
CA GLN A 831 15.68 56.79 50.83
C GLN A 831 16.56 57.78 51.62
N MET A 832 17.87 57.83 51.35
CA MET A 832 18.77 58.82 51.95
C MET A 832 18.44 60.26 51.50
N LEU A 833 18.09 60.44 50.23
CA LEU A 833 17.68 61.73 49.67
C LEU A 833 16.32 62.17 50.23
N GLU A 834 15.35 61.28 50.29
CA GLU A 834 14.02 61.46 50.89
C GLU A 834 14.12 61.83 52.39
N HIS A 835 14.96 61.13 53.15
CA HIS A 835 15.25 61.48 54.54
C HIS A 835 15.91 62.86 54.65
N THR A 836 16.85 63.19 53.74
CA THR A 836 17.50 64.51 53.69
C THR A 836 16.52 65.62 53.35
N PHE A 837 15.56 65.39 52.44
CA PHE A 837 14.47 66.31 52.17
C PHE A 837 13.52 66.44 53.37
N SER A 838 13.14 65.34 54.00
CA SER A 838 12.32 65.34 55.22
C SER A 838 12.96 66.15 56.36
N LEU A 839 14.28 66.07 56.52
CA LEU A 839 15.05 66.89 57.46
C LEU A 839 15.17 68.37 57.05
N ARG A 840 15.03 68.70 55.76
CA ARG A 840 14.98 70.09 55.26
C ARG A 840 13.58 70.69 55.40
N VAL A 841 12.52 69.92 55.10
CA VAL A 841 11.12 70.31 55.36
C VAL A 841 10.94 70.58 56.85
N LYS A 842 11.30 69.64 57.74
CA LYS A 842 11.27 69.86 59.21
C LYS A 842 12.16 71.00 59.74
N LYS A 843 13.04 71.58 58.91
CA LYS A 843 13.77 72.83 59.21
C LYS A 843 13.07 74.06 58.63
N LEU A 844 12.44 73.96 57.46
CA LEU A 844 11.54 74.99 56.92
C LEU A 844 10.33 75.16 57.83
N ASP A 845 9.63 74.08 58.21
CA ASP A 845 8.47 74.12 59.12
C ASP A 845 8.79 74.90 60.41
N ARG A 846 9.96 74.64 61.02
CA ARG A 846 10.44 75.34 62.22
C ARG A 846 10.84 76.79 61.95
N LEU A 847 11.36 77.10 60.76
CA LEU A 847 11.67 78.48 60.35
C LEU A 847 10.38 79.26 60.09
N GLU A 848 9.39 78.66 59.43
CA GLU A 848 8.06 79.23 59.21
C GLU A 848 7.30 79.42 60.53
N GLU A 849 7.33 78.44 61.44
CA GLU A 849 6.81 78.56 62.80
C GLU A 849 7.51 79.70 63.57
N SER A 850 8.84 79.79 63.50
CA SER A 850 9.59 80.90 64.11
C SER A 850 9.24 82.26 63.47
N MET A 851 9.01 82.30 62.16
CA MET A 851 8.65 83.49 61.39
C MET A 851 7.19 83.91 61.64
N MET A 852 6.28 82.97 61.83
CA MET A 852 4.89 83.23 62.22
C MET A 852 4.82 83.72 63.67
N ASN A 853 5.59 83.15 64.58
CA ASN A 853 5.74 83.66 65.95
C ASN A 853 6.35 85.07 65.97
N MET A 854 7.36 85.34 65.12
CA MET A 854 7.95 86.67 64.96
C MET A 854 6.97 87.67 64.32
N ARG A 855 6.16 87.23 63.35
CA ARG A 855 5.08 88.02 62.73
C ARG A 855 3.95 88.31 63.72
N ALA A 856 3.61 87.37 64.59
CA ALA A 856 2.64 87.55 65.68
C ALA A 856 3.16 88.56 66.71
N GLN A 857 4.43 88.49 67.11
CA GLN A 857 5.08 89.52 67.92
C GLN A 857 5.08 90.90 67.23
N GLN A 858 5.29 90.97 65.91
CA GLN A 858 5.15 92.23 65.17
C GLN A 858 3.71 92.77 65.17
N HIS A 859 2.69 91.91 65.06
CA HIS A 859 1.29 92.34 65.13
C HIS A 859 0.90 92.81 66.54
N SER A 860 1.39 92.13 67.58
CA SER A 860 1.26 92.57 68.98
C SER A 860 1.90 93.93 69.25
N ARG A 861 2.97 94.30 68.53
CA ARG A 861 3.72 95.55 68.74
C ARG A 861 3.25 96.74 67.89
N ASN A 862 2.33 96.54 66.94
CA ASN A 862 1.95 97.56 65.95
C ASN A 862 0.76 98.47 66.35
N GLN A 863 0.27 98.41 67.60
CA GLN A 863 -0.66 99.44 68.12
C GLN A 863 0.06 100.72 68.62
N SER A 864 0.98 101.29 67.82
CA SER A 864 1.38 102.71 67.93
C SER A 864 2.33 103.17 66.81
N GLY A 865 2.13 104.42 66.34
CA GLY A 865 3.18 105.25 65.75
C GLY A 865 3.71 104.91 64.35
N MET A 866 3.33 105.71 63.35
CA MET A 866 4.03 105.76 62.06
C MET A 866 5.43 106.38 62.23
N SER A 867 6.50 105.57 62.18
CA SER A 867 7.89 106.05 62.25
C SER A 867 8.32 106.77 60.95
N PRO A 868 9.05 107.91 61.01
CA PRO A 868 9.58 108.62 59.84
C PRO A 868 10.52 107.78 58.96
N GLU A 869 11.12 106.73 59.53
CA GLU A 869 12.13 105.88 58.90
C GLU A 869 11.62 105.20 57.62
N MET A 870 10.35 104.80 57.57
CA MET A 870 9.77 104.17 56.38
C MET A 870 9.56 105.15 55.20
N ALA A 871 9.53 106.47 55.46
CA ALA A 871 9.56 107.47 54.40
C ALA A 871 10.97 107.62 53.80
N LYS A 872 12.00 107.62 54.67
CA LYS A 872 13.41 107.70 54.25
C LYS A 872 13.83 106.49 53.41
N LEU A 873 13.50 105.28 53.89
CA LEU A 873 13.76 104.02 53.17
C LEU A 873 13.04 103.96 51.81
N ARG A 874 11.87 104.60 51.65
CA ARG A 874 11.18 104.72 50.35
C ARG A 874 11.86 105.70 49.38
N GLY A 875 12.54 106.73 49.90
CA GLY A 875 13.41 107.60 49.11
C GLY A 875 14.67 106.87 48.63
N GLU A 876 15.35 106.18 49.55
CA GLU A 876 16.55 105.38 49.27
C GLU A 876 16.25 104.22 48.29
N ASN A 877 15.09 103.54 48.42
CA ASN A 877 14.66 102.51 47.46
C ASN A 877 14.32 103.07 46.05
N ARG A 878 14.00 104.37 45.92
CA ARG A 878 13.85 105.04 44.62
C ARG A 878 15.20 105.34 43.97
N LEU A 879 16.19 105.76 44.75
CA LEU A 879 17.57 105.97 44.28
C LEU A 879 18.22 104.66 43.82
N LEU A 880 18.15 103.60 44.64
CA LEU A 880 18.69 102.28 44.30
C LEU A 880 18.06 101.68 43.03
N LYS A 881 16.78 101.97 42.75
CA LYS A 881 16.11 101.57 41.50
C LYS A 881 16.55 102.39 40.28
N ALA A 882 17.02 103.61 40.46
CA ALA A 882 17.64 104.39 39.39
C ALA A 882 19.03 103.85 39.05
N GLU A 883 19.85 103.53 40.07
CA GLU A 883 21.17 102.90 39.88
C GLU A 883 21.07 101.51 39.24
N LEU A 884 20.10 100.69 39.65
CA LEU A 884 19.90 99.35 39.07
C LEU A 884 19.58 99.42 37.57
N ASN A 885 18.76 100.38 37.13
CA ASN A 885 18.47 100.61 35.71
C ASN A 885 19.70 101.13 34.94
N LEU A 886 20.54 101.96 35.58
CA LEU A 886 21.78 102.47 34.98
C LEU A 886 22.83 101.35 34.80
N LEU A 887 22.87 100.38 35.72
CA LEU A 887 23.75 99.21 35.64
C LEU A 887 23.24 98.16 34.63
N GLN A 888 21.93 97.93 34.54
CA GLN A 888 21.35 96.97 33.58
C GLN A 888 21.49 97.40 32.11
N SER A 889 21.68 98.69 31.82
CA SER A 889 21.90 99.18 30.45
C SER A 889 23.34 98.96 29.93
N HIS A 890 24.31 98.63 30.79
CA HIS A 890 25.73 98.58 30.44
C HIS A 890 26.34 97.17 30.26
N SER A 891 25.60 96.09 30.52
CA SER A 891 26.15 94.72 30.58
C SER A 891 25.90 93.82 29.36
N ARG A 892 25.19 94.29 28.31
CA ARG A 892 24.97 93.52 27.07
C ARG A 892 26.09 93.73 26.05
N SER A 893 27.24 93.11 26.26
CA SER A 893 28.36 93.09 25.30
C SER A 893 29.24 91.85 25.44
N ARG A 894 29.54 91.19 24.30
CA ARG A 894 30.51 90.09 24.09
C ARG A 894 30.27 88.75 24.81
N GLY A 895 30.07 87.69 24.02
CA GLY A 895 30.84 86.44 24.19
C GLY A 895 32.06 86.43 23.25
N PRO A 896 32.65 85.28 22.88
CA PRO A 896 32.40 83.91 23.36
C PRO A 896 33.73 83.14 23.68
N ALA A 897 33.68 81.80 23.66
CA ALA A 897 34.71 80.85 23.18
C ALA A 897 35.74 80.17 24.14
N SER A 898 35.74 78.83 24.02
CA SER A 898 36.91 77.92 23.85
C SER A 898 37.75 77.37 25.03
N ALA A 899 38.31 76.18 24.76
CA ALA A 899 39.32 75.36 25.48
C ALA A 899 39.03 74.93 26.94
N ALA A 900 39.11 73.66 27.38
CA ALA A 900 39.92 72.45 27.04
C ALA A 900 41.30 72.36 27.76
N VAL A 901 41.85 71.12 27.83
CA VAL A 901 43.09 70.68 28.54
C VAL A 901 42.90 70.45 30.06
N SER A 902 43.49 69.45 30.75
CA SER A 902 43.84 68.02 30.46
C SER A 902 44.34 67.34 31.76
N ALA A 903 43.95 66.07 32.02
CA ALA A 903 44.57 65.01 32.87
C ALA A 903 43.44 64.02 33.31
N ALA A 904 43.52 62.68 33.24
CA ALA A 904 44.56 61.70 33.59
C ALA A 904 44.70 61.50 35.12
N ALA A 905 44.57 60.29 35.70
CA ALA A 905 44.23 58.97 35.13
C ALA A 905 43.75 57.97 36.23
N VAL A 906 43.34 56.75 35.81
CA VAL A 906 43.00 55.57 36.64
C VAL A 906 41.67 55.68 37.45
N GLY A 907 40.73 54.72 37.41
CA GLY A 907 40.64 53.49 36.61
C GLY A 907 39.46 52.59 37.05
N ILE A 908 39.35 51.39 36.45
CA ILE A 908 38.41 50.28 36.77
C ILE A 908 36.92 50.54 36.38
N GLY A 909 36.25 49.52 35.79
CA GLY A 909 34.80 49.33 35.98
C GLY A 909 33.87 49.22 34.75
N SER A 910 33.88 48.07 34.07
CA SER A 910 32.73 47.39 33.40
C SER A 910 31.58 48.16 32.70
N ASN A 911 31.30 47.72 31.46
CA ASN A 911 29.97 47.44 30.88
C ASN A 911 28.83 48.49 30.96
N SER A 912 28.58 49.14 29.82
CA SER A 912 27.31 49.14 29.04
C SER A 912 26.17 48.16 29.45
N PRO A 913 24.91 48.38 28.98
CA PRO A 913 24.28 49.62 28.46
C PRO A 913 22.79 49.80 28.90
N ARG A 914 22.14 50.89 28.48
CA ARG A 914 20.68 51.03 28.14
C ARG A 914 20.42 52.50 27.77
N SER A 915 19.65 52.90 26.75
CA SER A 915 18.95 52.20 25.65
C SER A 915 18.97 53.10 24.40
N PRO A 916 18.45 52.66 23.25
CA PRO A 916 17.38 53.48 22.64
C PRO A 916 16.20 52.67 22.09
N THR A 917 15.09 53.37 21.85
CA THR A 917 13.81 52.82 21.37
C THR A 917 13.45 53.44 20.01
N ARG A 918 12.78 52.65 19.14
CA ARG A 918 12.02 53.09 17.94
C ARG A 918 12.78 53.83 16.80
N ALA A 919 13.02 53.06 15.73
CA ALA A 919 12.34 53.14 14.42
C ALA A 919 12.41 54.41 13.52
N LEU A 920 12.15 54.15 12.22
CA LEU A 920 12.02 55.09 11.07
C LEU A 920 13.35 55.68 10.54
N SER A 921 13.50 56.07 9.26
CA SER A 921 12.94 55.58 7.97
C SER A 921 13.58 56.35 6.80
N LEU A 922 13.81 55.70 5.64
CA LEU A 922 14.15 56.28 4.30
C LEU A 922 15.46 57.11 4.17
N ASP A 923 16.37 56.63 3.30
CA ASP A 923 16.85 57.22 2.01
C ASP A 923 17.11 58.75 1.86
N PRO A 924 17.92 59.25 0.88
CA PRO A 924 18.93 58.64 0.00
C PRO A 924 20.31 59.38 0.00
N GLY A 925 21.28 58.92 -0.82
CA GLY A 925 21.98 59.84 -1.75
C GLY A 925 23.50 60.11 -1.64
N ALA A 926 24.24 59.56 -2.61
CA ALA A 926 25.32 60.17 -3.43
C ALA A 926 26.64 60.76 -2.83
N ASP A 927 27.74 60.29 -3.44
CA ASP A 927 28.96 60.99 -3.91
C ASP A 927 29.80 61.90 -2.97
N ALA A 928 31.05 61.47 -2.69
CA ALA A 928 32.26 62.11 -3.27
C ALA A 928 33.60 61.38 -2.94
N GLU A 929 34.44 61.23 -3.96
CA GLU A 929 35.93 61.04 -3.95
C GLU A 929 36.66 62.36 -3.57
N PRO A 930 38.03 62.49 -3.51
CA PRO A 930 39.10 61.53 -3.85
C PRO A 930 40.35 61.43 -2.91
N GLY A 931 41.18 60.40 -3.16
CA GLY A 931 42.65 60.47 -3.01
C GLY A 931 43.29 59.85 -1.74
N SER A 932 44.59 59.47 -1.73
CA SER A 932 45.63 59.64 -2.77
C SER A 932 46.89 58.76 -2.54
N LEU A 933 47.48 58.20 -3.62
CA LEU A 933 48.87 57.68 -3.76
C LEU A 933 49.31 56.47 -2.88
N ILE A 934 50.25 55.56 -3.21
CA ILE A 934 51.32 55.41 -4.25
C ILE A 934 51.37 53.90 -4.68
N ARG A 935 51.29 53.53 -5.97
CA ARG A 935 52.40 53.18 -6.92
C ARG A 935 53.32 52.05 -6.43
N HIS A 936 53.58 50.93 -7.14
CA HIS A 936 53.94 50.69 -8.57
C HIS A 936 53.34 49.34 -9.09
N HIS A 937 53.60 48.73 -10.27
CA HIS A 937 54.59 48.98 -11.35
C HIS A 937 54.09 48.81 -12.81
N SER A 938 54.22 47.63 -13.44
CA SER A 938 54.02 47.34 -14.89
C SER A 938 53.47 45.90 -15.11
N ALA A 939 52.63 45.52 -16.09
CA ALA A 939 52.23 46.04 -17.43
C ALA A 939 52.97 45.40 -18.64
N VAL A 940 52.32 45.46 -19.82
CA VAL A 940 52.69 44.92 -21.18
C VAL A 940 52.37 43.40 -21.38
N GLU A 941 51.67 42.90 -22.43
CA GLU A 941 50.70 43.50 -23.38
C GLU A 941 49.79 42.44 -24.11
N LYS A 942 49.66 42.48 -25.45
CA LYS A 942 48.85 41.64 -26.40
C LYS A 942 49.64 41.54 -27.73
N PRO A 943 49.47 40.51 -28.62
CA PRO A 943 48.24 40.31 -29.43
C PRO A 943 47.98 38.84 -29.86
N ALA A 944 47.21 38.62 -30.94
CA ALA A 944 46.87 37.33 -31.59
C ALA A 944 47.17 37.41 -33.12
N PRO A 945 46.71 36.49 -34.01
CA PRO A 945 46.53 35.02 -33.97
C PRO A 945 47.32 34.29 -35.12
N SER A 946 47.25 32.94 -35.26
CA SER A 946 47.16 32.21 -36.58
C SER A 946 47.37 30.65 -36.51
N ARG A 947 47.37 30.00 -37.69
CA ARG A 947 47.16 28.56 -38.02
C ARG A 947 48.37 27.62 -37.85
N GLY A 948 48.09 26.31 -37.72
CA GLY A 948 48.94 25.18 -38.14
C GLY A 948 48.50 23.85 -37.48
N LEU A 949 47.81 22.87 -38.12
CA LEU A 949 48.15 21.96 -39.24
C LEU A 949 49.29 20.95 -38.98
N SER A 950 48.96 19.75 -38.45
CA SER A 950 49.48 18.41 -38.82
C SER A 950 48.91 17.30 -37.90
N ARG A 951 48.95 15.99 -38.20
CA ARG A 951 48.64 15.19 -39.43
C ARG A 951 48.70 13.68 -39.07
N SER A 952 48.08 12.81 -39.88
CA SER A 952 48.02 11.31 -39.75
C SER A 952 47.19 10.76 -38.56
N ALA A 953 46.22 9.84 -38.67
CA ALA A 953 45.97 8.61 -39.48
C ALA A 953 46.23 7.32 -38.63
N THR A 954 45.56 6.17 -38.80
CA THR A 954 45.09 5.49 -40.03
C THR A 954 43.84 4.57 -39.88
N THR A 955 43.01 4.47 -40.94
CA THR A 955 42.21 3.28 -41.43
C THR A 955 41.20 2.55 -40.52
N GLY A 956 40.06 1.97 -40.99
CA GLY A 956 39.50 1.80 -42.36
C GLY A 956 38.02 1.28 -42.36
N ILE A 957 37.36 1.14 -43.51
CA ILE A 957 35.87 1.02 -43.68
C ILE A 957 35.49 -0.01 -44.79
N PRO A 958 34.55 -0.97 -44.55
CA PRO A 958 33.13 -0.92 -45.00
C PRO A 958 32.15 -1.38 -43.87
N GLN A 959 30.81 -1.57 -43.94
CA GLN A 959 29.80 -1.94 -44.97
C GLN A 959 29.84 -3.40 -45.48
N PRO A 960 28.73 -4.04 -45.93
CA PRO A 960 27.33 -3.58 -46.19
C PRO A 960 26.37 -3.84 -44.99
N SER A 961 25.14 -3.33 -44.81
CA SER A 961 24.01 -2.81 -45.63
C SER A 961 22.85 -3.81 -45.93
N HIS A 962 21.64 -3.26 -46.10
CA HIS A 962 20.33 -3.92 -46.37
C HIS A 962 19.57 -4.57 -45.19
N SER A 963 18.23 -4.67 -45.19
CA SER A 963 17.19 -3.61 -45.23
C SER A 963 15.78 -4.20 -45.27
N ALA A 964 14.83 -3.59 -44.55
CA ALA A 964 13.36 -3.61 -44.76
C ALA A 964 12.54 -4.88 -44.44
N SER A 965 11.48 -4.67 -43.64
CA SER A 965 10.18 -5.39 -43.64
C SER A 965 10.16 -6.87 -43.19
N THR A 966 9.07 -7.42 -42.64
CA THR A 966 7.63 -7.07 -42.74
C THR A 966 6.82 -7.32 -41.44
N THR A 967 5.65 -6.68 -41.38
CA THR A 967 4.46 -6.87 -40.51
C THR A 967 4.19 -8.25 -39.85
N SER A 968 3.78 -8.23 -38.56
CA SER A 968 2.60 -8.93 -37.95
C SER A 968 2.54 -8.58 -36.44
N THR A 969 1.64 -7.71 -35.92
CA THR A 969 0.18 -7.83 -35.62
C THR A 969 -0.20 -8.65 -34.37
N ALA A 970 -1.06 -8.06 -33.51
CA ALA A 970 -1.83 -8.66 -32.40
C ALA A 970 -1.02 -9.16 -31.16
N THR A 971 -1.52 -9.16 -29.91
CA THR A 971 -2.71 -8.60 -29.21
C THR A 971 -2.38 -8.61 -27.70
N LEU A 972 -2.50 -7.51 -26.93
CA LEU A 972 -3.65 -7.07 -26.11
C LEU A 972 -4.01 -7.91 -24.85
N ALA A 973 -4.36 -7.19 -23.77
CA ALA A 973 -4.91 -7.63 -22.47
C ALA A 973 -3.90 -8.28 -21.47
N ASN A 974 -3.98 -8.09 -20.13
CA ASN A 974 -4.87 -7.21 -19.35
C ASN A 974 -4.31 -6.85 -17.94
N ASP A 975 -4.96 -5.87 -17.29
CA ASP A 975 -5.06 -5.60 -15.83
C ASP A 975 -3.82 -5.27 -14.96
N GLY A 976 -4.05 -4.45 -13.92
CA GLY A 976 -3.14 -4.22 -12.78
C GLY A 976 -2.90 -2.73 -12.41
N PRO A 977 -3.44 -2.20 -11.30
CA PRO A 977 -3.34 -0.77 -10.95
C PRO A 977 -2.29 -0.46 -9.85
N GLY A 978 -1.74 0.76 -9.83
CA GLY A 978 -1.08 1.28 -8.63
C GLY A 978 -0.22 2.55 -8.72
N ALA A 979 -0.23 3.32 -7.62
CA ALA A 979 0.82 4.24 -7.12
C ALA A 979 1.05 5.64 -7.75
N LEU A 980 0.42 6.63 -7.10
CA LEU A 980 0.97 7.89 -6.57
C LEU A 980 2.01 8.71 -7.38
N VAL A 981 1.55 9.88 -7.84
CA VAL A 981 1.92 11.20 -7.29
C VAL A 981 3.17 11.27 -6.38
N GLN A 982 4.32 11.66 -6.94
CA GLN A 982 5.25 12.71 -6.44
C GLN A 982 6.46 12.81 -7.38
N GLY A 983 7.08 13.97 -7.60
CA GLY A 983 6.76 15.32 -7.13
C GLY A 983 7.55 16.38 -7.91
N SER A 984 6.98 17.58 -8.08
CA SER A 984 7.53 18.63 -8.95
C SER A 984 8.81 19.27 -8.39
N ARG A 985 9.92 19.20 -9.13
CA ARG A 985 11.04 20.15 -8.98
C ARG A 985 11.52 20.68 -10.33
N SER A 986 10.98 21.85 -10.68
CA SER A 986 11.55 22.70 -11.73
C SER A 986 13.00 23.05 -11.38
N ARG A 987 13.89 23.02 -12.38
CA ARG A 987 15.23 23.63 -12.28
C ARG A 987 15.45 24.45 -13.54
N HIS A 988 15.50 25.77 -13.37
CA HIS A 988 15.70 26.74 -14.43
C HIS A 988 16.99 26.42 -15.20
N MET A 989 16.92 26.40 -16.54
CA MET A 989 18.07 26.41 -17.43
C MET A 989 17.95 27.60 -18.38
N SER A 990 19.08 28.23 -18.70
CA SER A 990 19.16 29.40 -19.59
C SER A 990 18.88 29.01 -21.03
N ALA A 991 18.10 29.84 -21.74
CA ALA A 991 17.68 29.56 -23.11
C ALA A 991 18.73 30.01 -24.13
N ASP A 992 19.24 29.05 -24.91
CA ASP A 992 19.93 29.30 -26.18
C ASP A 992 18.89 29.34 -27.33
N PRO A 993 18.78 30.44 -28.11
CA PRO A 993 17.70 30.59 -29.10
C PRO A 993 17.59 29.44 -30.12
N GLY A 994 18.72 28.85 -30.55
CA GLY A 994 18.75 27.73 -31.49
C GLY A 994 18.22 26.39 -30.95
N SER A 995 17.90 26.33 -29.65
CA SER A 995 17.25 25.18 -29.01
C SER A 995 15.74 25.17 -29.29
N ASN A 996 15.09 26.34 -29.26
CA ASN A 996 13.62 26.43 -29.27
C ASN A 996 12.98 25.90 -30.55
N GLU A 997 13.53 26.16 -31.75
CA GLU A 997 12.97 25.62 -32.99
C GLU A 997 12.94 24.09 -33.01
N LYS A 998 13.96 23.43 -32.44
CA LYS A 998 14.04 21.97 -32.36
C LYS A 998 13.01 21.41 -31.37
N TRP A 999 12.76 22.11 -30.25
CA TRP A 999 11.68 21.77 -29.34
C TRP A 999 10.29 22.01 -29.95
N ILE A 1000 10.10 23.09 -30.71
CA ILE A 1000 8.84 23.38 -31.41
C ILE A 1000 8.57 22.34 -32.50
N GLN A 1001 9.57 21.95 -33.30
CA GLN A 1001 9.42 20.88 -34.30
C GLN A 1001 9.10 19.53 -33.62
N ARG A 1002 9.80 19.19 -32.53
CA ARG A 1002 9.57 17.96 -31.76
C ARG A 1002 8.20 17.96 -31.07
N LEU A 1003 7.69 19.12 -30.65
CA LEU A 1003 6.35 19.27 -30.09
C LEU A 1003 5.29 18.98 -31.16
N HIS A 1004 5.34 19.62 -32.33
CA HIS A 1004 4.43 19.31 -33.45
C HIS A 1004 4.51 17.83 -33.88
N GLU A 1005 5.69 17.21 -33.84
CA GLU A 1005 5.87 15.79 -34.15
C GLU A 1005 5.21 14.88 -33.09
N LEU A 1006 5.27 15.26 -31.81
CA LEU A 1006 4.58 14.59 -30.70
C LEU A 1006 3.06 14.80 -30.76
N GLU A 1007 2.58 16.00 -31.07
CA GLU A 1007 1.15 16.29 -31.28
C GLU A 1007 0.58 15.49 -32.45
N LYS A 1008 1.34 15.39 -33.56
CA LYS A 1008 0.97 14.56 -34.72
C LYS A 1008 0.91 13.07 -34.35
N ARG A 1009 1.86 12.56 -33.54
CA ARG A 1009 1.79 11.19 -33.00
C ARG A 1009 0.59 10.99 -32.07
N LEU A 1010 0.34 11.91 -31.15
CA LEU A 1010 -0.79 11.86 -30.21
C LEU A 1010 -2.14 11.91 -30.92
N LYS A 1011 -2.26 12.68 -32.01
CA LYS A 1011 -3.46 12.71 -32.85
C LYS A 1011 -3.67 11.38 -33.58
N ALA A 1012 -2.63 10.85 -34.24
CA ALA A 1012 -2.70 9.55 -34.90
C ALA A 1012 -3.00 8.39 -33.92
N GLU A 1013 -2.46 8.46 -32.70
CA GLU A 1013 -2.77 7.49 -31.63
C GLU A 1013 -4.23 7.59 -31.18
N ARG A 1014 -4.78 8.80 -31.01
CA ARG A 1014 -6.21 8.99 -30.68
C ARG A 1014 -7.12 8.47 -31.78
N GLU A 1015 -6.76 8.70 -33.04
CA GLU A 1015 -7.49 8.19 -34.21
C GLU A 1015 -7.43 6.65 -34.29
N ALA A 1016 -6.27 6.03 -34.02
CA ALA A 1016 -6.12 4.58 -33.92
C ALA A 1016 -6.94 3.98 -32.76
N ARG A 1017 -6.86 4.57 -31.56
CA ARG A 1017 -7.67 4.13 -30.39
C ARG A 1017 -9.18 4.26 -30.64
N LEU A 1018 -9.62 5.25 -31.41
CA LEU A 1018 -11.03 5.39 -31.83
C LEU A 1018 -11.44 4.30 -32.83
N LEU A 1019 -10.59 4.00 -33.81
CA LEU A 1019 -10.80 2.89 -34.74
C LEU A 1019 -10.87 1.55 -34.01
N ASP A 1020 -9.94 1.24 -33.12
CA ASP A 1020 -9.96 0.01 -32.30
C ASP A 1020 -11.22 -0.07 -31.43
N ARG A 1021 -11.63 1.03 -30.78
CA ARG A 1021 -12.88 1.06 -29.99
C ARG A 1021 -14.13 0.86 -30.85
N SER A 1022 -14.12 1.35 -32.10
CA SER A 1022 -15.22 1.10 -33.05
C SER A 1022 -15.25 -0.35 -33.55
N GLY A 1023 -14.09 -0.95 -33.82
CA GLY A 1023 -13.97 -2.36 -34.21
C GLY A 1023 -14.31 -3.32 -33.07
N ALA A 1024 -13.96 -2.97 -31.83
CA ALA A 1024 -14.36 -3.72 -30.64
C ALA A 1024 -15.89 -3.68 -30.41
N ARG A 1025 -16.53 -2.52 -30.60
CA ARG A 1025 -18.00 -2.41 -30.58
C ARG A 1025 -18.66 -3.25 -31.67
N ARG A 1026 -18.19 -3.15 -32.92
CA ARG A 1026 -18.73 -3.98 -34.01
C ARG A 1026 -18.63 -5.48 -33.73
N ARG A 1027 -17.48 -5.96 -33.20
CA ARG A 1027 -17.33 -7.38 -32.83
C ARG A 1027 -18.25 -7.81 -31.69
N LEU A 1028 -18.56 -6.92 -30.74
CA LEU A 1028 -19.59 -7.18 -29.71
C LEU A 1028 -21.00 -7.24 -30.32
N GLU A 1029 -21.35 -6.26 -31.17
CA GLU A 1029 -22.64 -6.21 -31.89
C GLU A 1029 -22.85 -7.46 -32.78
N GLU A 1030 -21.80 -7.90 -33.49
CA GLU A 1030 -21.80 -9.13 -34.29
C GLU A 1030 -22.01 -10.38 -33.41
N ARG A 1031 -21.27 -10.49 -32.30
CA ARG A 1031 -21.37 -11.64 -31.38
C ARG A 1031 -22.70 -11.68 -30.63
N ASP A 1032 -23.29 -10.52 -30.31
CA ASP A 1032 -24.59 -10.45 -29.66
C ASP A 1032 -25.74 -10.67 -30.64
N ALA A 1033 -25.61 -10.27 -31.91
CA ALA A 1033 -26.51 -10.72 -32.98
C ALA A 1033 -26.41 -12.25 -33.22
N GLU A 1034 -25.23 -12.85 -33.09
CA GLU A 1034 -25.06 -14.31 -33.12
C GLU A 1034 -25.69 -14.99 -31.90
N ASN A 1035 -25.47 -14.48 -30.68
CA ASN A 1035 -26.14 -14.95 -29.46
C ASN A 1035 -27.68 -14.87 -29.59
N GLN A 1036 -28.22 -13.80 -30.17
CA GLN A 1036 -29.66 -13.65 -30.42
C GLN A 1036 -30.17 -14.68 -31.44
N ARG A 1037 -29.42 -14.94 -32.52
CA ARG A 1037 -29.74 -16.02 -33.49
C ARG A 1037 -29.73 -17.40 -32.82
N LEU A 1038 -28.74 -17.70 -31.99
CA LEU A 1038 -28.64 -18.97 -31.25
C LEU A 1038 -29.78 -19.12 -30.24
N ARG A 1039 -30.14 -18.06 -29.50
CA ARG A 1039 -31.32 -18.04 -28.61
C ARG A 1039 -32.61 -18.31 -29.39
N ALA A 1040 -32.83 -17.63 -30.52
CA ALA A 1040 -33.99 -17.84 -31.38
C ALA A 1040 -34.04 -19.25 -32.01
N GLN A 1041 -32.88 -19.89 -32.27
CA GLN A 1041 -32.81 -21.28 -32.70
C GLN A 1041 -33.17 -22.26 -31.57
N LEU A 1042 -32.66 -22.04 -30.36
CA LEU A 1042 -32.99 -22.84 -29.17
C LEU A 1042 -34.48 -22.72 -28.79
N GLU A 1043 -35.04 -21.52 -28.90
CA GLU A 1043 -36.47 -21.25 -28.70
C GLU A 1043 -37.33 -21.98 -29.73
N ARG A 1044 -36.97 -21.92 -31.02
CA ARG A 1044 -37.61 -22.71 -32.08
C ARG A 1044 -37.48 -24.22 -31.84
N GLN A 1045 -36.36 -24.70 -31.28
CA GLN A 1045 -36.21 -26.11 -30.90
C GLN A 1045 -37.10 -26.49 -29.70
N ARG A 1046 -37.25 -25.62 -28.70
CA ARG A 1046 -38.18 -25.83 -27.57
C ARG A 1046 -39.62 -25.94 -28.06
N VAL A 1047 -40.10 -24.95 -28.81
CA VAL A 1047 -41.45 -24.94 -29.40
C VAL A 1047 -41.68 -26.17 -30.30
N ARG A 1048 -40.68 -26.60 -31.08
CA ARG A 1048 -40.77 -27.84 -31.87
C ARG A 1048 -40.84 -29.11 -31.00
N LYS A 1049 -40.18 -29.13 -29.84
CA LYS A 1049 -40.20 -30.26 -28.90
C LYS A 1049 -41.51 -30.31 -28.11
N GLU A 1050 -42.08 -29.16 -27.76
CA GLU A 1050 -43.42 -29.03 -27.14
C GLU A 1050 -44.52 -29.47 -28.11
N LEU A 1051 -44.48 -29.00 -29.38
CA LEU A 1051 -45.38 -29.47 -30.44
C LEU A 1051 -45.25 -30.98 -30.72
N SER A 1052 -44.06 -31.56 -30.53
CA SER A 1052 -43.84 -33.00 -30.66
C SER A 1052 -44.29 -33.83 -29.45
N ALA A 1053 -44.56 -33.20 -28.30
CA ALA A 1053 -45.05 -33.86 -27.09
C ALA A 1053 -46.59 -33.85 -27.02
N GLY A 1054 -47.24 -32.82 -27.60
CA GLY A 1054 -48.69 -32.63 -27.56
C GLY A 1054 -49.54 -33.57 -28.42
N THR A 1055 -48.97 -34.60 -29.06
CA THR A 1055 -49.66 -35.47 -30.02
C THR A 1055 -49.58 -36.97 -29.67
N SER A 1056 -49.50 -37.32 -28.37
CA SER A 1056 -49.19 -38.69 -27.94
C SER A 1056 -49.93 -39.19 -26.68
N THR A 1057 -51.12 -38.66 -26.36
CA THR A 1057 -51.98 -39.20 -25.28
C THR A 1057 -53.47 -39.05 -25.59
N ASP A 1058 -54.09 -40.06 -26.22
CA ASP A 1058 -55.52 -40.35 -26.06
C ASP A 1058 -55.80 -41.80 -26.47
N GLU A 1059 -56.35 -42.61 -25.55
CA GLU A 1059 -57.12 -43.86 -25.69
C GLU A 1059 -57.12 -44.65 -24.35
N ASP A 1060 -58.16 -45.47 -24.15
CA ASP A 1060 -58.35 -46.52 -23.14
C ASP A 1060 -58.35 -46.24 -21.61
N VAL A 1061 -59.49 -45.69 -21.19
CA VAL A 1061 -60.52 -46.40 -20.37
C VAL A 1061 -60.28 -46.70 -18.87
N ARG A 1062 -61.31 -46.32 -18.10
CA ARG A 1062 -61.46 -46.46 -16.63
C ARG A 1062 -61.81 -47.89 -16.18
N ALA A 1063 -61.26 -48.34 -15.04
CA ALA A 1063 -61.85 -49.44 -14.25
C ALA A 1063 -61.74 -49.23 -12.72
N ARG A 1064 -62.79 -49.65 -12.02
CA ARG A 1064 -63.11 -49.52 -10.58
C ARG A 1064 -62.04 -50.04 -9.57
N GLY A 1065 -62.03 -49.45 -8.36
CA GLY A 1065 -62.66 -50.15 -7.22
C GLY A 1065 -61.95 -50.30 -5.85
N GLN A 1066 -62.30 -49.44 -4.88
CA GLN A 1066 -62.66 -49.72 -3.45
C GLN A 1066 -61.85 -50.66 -2.50
N ARG A 1067 -61.87 -50.26 -1.19
CA ARG A 1067 -61.70 -51.05 0.08
C ARG A 1067 -60.24 -51.26 0.58
N ARG A 1068 -59.89 -50.91 1.84
CA ARG A 1068 -60.18 -51.50 3.20
C ARG A 1068 -59.40 -52.81 3.45
N LEU A 1069 -58.89 -53.16 4.64
CA LEU A 1069 -58.73 -52.49 5.97
C LEU A 1069 -57.71 -53.32 6.81
N GLU A 1070 -57.45 -52.92 8.07
CA GLU A 1070 -56.69 -53.66 9.12
C GLU A 1070 -55.17 -53.88 8.80
N GLY A 1071 -54.25 -54.05 9.76
CA GLY A 1071 -54.32 -54.29 11.21
C GLY A 1071 -53.78 -55.69 11.53
N SER A 1072 -52.64 -55.90 12.18
CA SER A 1072 -52.38 -55.59 13.61
C SER A 1072 -50.88 -55.73 13.98
N ASP A 1073 -50.49 -55.19 15.13
CA ASP A 1073 -49.22 -55.46 15.85
C ASP A 1073 -49.54 -56.35 17.09
N PRO A 1074 -48.62 -57.20 17.62
CA PRO A 1074 -47.82 -56.76 18.78
C PRO A 1074 -46.42 -57.44 18.99
N GLY A 1075 -45.37 -56.62 19.10
CA GLY A 1075 -44.23 -56.81 20.04
C GLY A 1075 -43.18 -57.89 19.72
N THR A 1076 -42.03 -57.95 20.43
CA THR A 1076 -41.53 -57.11 21.54
C THR A 1076 -39.99 -57.21 21.63
N SER A 1077 -39.28 -56.15 22.07
CA SER A 1077 -37.85 -56.12 22.46
C SER A 1077 -36.84 -56.57 21.38
N ASP A 1078 -35.97 -55.72 20.84
CA ASP A 1078 -35.05 -54.81 21.55
C ASP A 1078 -34.59 -53.66 20.62
N GLY A 1079 -34.04 -52.57 21.19
CA GLY A 1079 -33.27 -51.53 20.46
C GLY A 1079 -33.99 -50.64 19.41
N TYR A 1080 -34.47 -49.46 19.83
CA TYR A 1080 -34.85 -48.31 18.97
C TYR A 1080 -34.36 -47.00 19.66
N ASP A 1081 -34.21 -45.84 19.05
CA ASP A 1081 -34.61 -45.26 17.74
C ASP A 1081 -33.69 -44.03 17.47
N ARG A 1082 -33.50 -43.38 16.31
CA ARG A 1082 -33.85 -43.49 14.86
C ARG A 1082 -32.72 -42.69 14.15
N ARG A 1083 -32.25 -42.89 12.91
CA ARG A 1083 -32.83 -43.21 11.58
C ARG A 1083 -31.76 -44.01 10.77
N ARG A 1084 -31.98 -44.59 9.58
CA ARG A 1084 -32.90 -44.38 8.44
C ARG A 1084 -32.52 -43.24 7.48
N ASP A 1085 -31.97 -43.48 6.28
CA ASP A 1085 -32.11 -44.61 5.31
C ASP A 1085 -33.53 -44.71 4.70
N ASP A 1086 -33.75 -45.16 3.46
CA ASP A 1086 -32.85 -45.74 2.44
C ASP A 1086 -33.23 -45.15 1.02
N GLU A 1087 -33.10 -45.70 -0.19
CA GLU A 1087 -32.80 -47.06 -0.73
C GLU A 1087 -32.09 -46.97 -2.11
N MET A 1088 -32.04 -48.07 -2.89
CA MET A 1088 -31.24 -48.27 -4.11
C MET A 1088 -32.07 -48.47 -5.40
N SER A 1089 -31.39 -48.66 -6.55
CA SER A 1089 -31.65 -49.66 -7.63
C SER A 1089 -31.33 -49.06 -9.03
N SER A 1090 -30.27 -49.43 -9.77
CA SER A 1090 -29.88 -50.71 -10.40
C SER A 1090 -30.46 -50.94 -11.82
N SER A 1091 -29.58 -51.07 -12.83
CA SER A 1091 -29.65 -52.08 -13.93
C SER A 1091 -28.49 -51.93 -14.93
N GLU A 1092 -27.63 -52.96 -14.96
CA GLU A 1092 -27.03 -53.71 -16.10
C GLU A 1092 -26.78 -53.08 -17.50
N GLY A 1093 -25.73 -53.55 -18.19
CA GLY A 1093 -25.46 -53.18 -19.59
C GLY A 1093 -24.10 -53.64 -20.18
N GLU A 1094 -23.86 -54.96 -20.24
CA GLU A 1094 -22.86 -55.72 -21.03
C GLU A 1094 -21.45 -55.14 -21.33
N GLY A 1095 -20.42 -55.95 -21.06
CA GLY A 1095 -19.05 -55.75 -21.58
C GLY A 1095 -18.67 -56.82 -22.61
N ILE A 1096 -17.74 -56.48 -23.52
CA ILE A 1096 -17.12 -57.44 -24.45
C ILE A 1096 -15.63 -57.51 -24.16
N TYR A 1097 -15.13 -58.71 -23.88
CA TYR A 1097 -13.71 -59.02 -23.70
C TYR A 1097 -13.10 -59.45 -25.04
N VAL A 1098 -11.89 -58.98 -25.34
CA VAL A 1098 -11.04 -59.57 -26.38
C VAL A 1098 -9.60 -59.52 -25.88
N ASP A 1099 -9.09 -60.66 -25.42
CA ASP A 1099 -7.65 -60.88 -25.29
C ASP A 1099 -7.00 -60.92 -26.67
N ILE A 1100 -5.77 -60.42 -26.78
CA ILE A 1100 -4.88 -60.71 -27.90
C ILE A 1100 -3.53 -61.13 -27.31
N GLU A 1101 -3.26 -62.43 -27.37
CA GLU A 1101 -1.89 -62.94 -27.35
C GLU A 1101 -1.20 -62.65 -28.70
N VAL A 1102 0.14 -62.62 -28.69
CA VAL A 1102 1.11 -62.32 -29.78
C VAL A 1102 1.56 -60.86 -29.88
#